data_AF-A0A7C4YE42-F1
#
_entry.id   AF-A0A7C4YE42-F1
#
_cell.length_a   1.000
_cell.length_b   1.000
_cell.length_c   1.000
_cell.angle_alpha   90.00
_cell.angle_beta   90.00
_cell.angle_gamma   90.00
#
_symmetry.space_group_name_H-M   'P 1'
#
loop_
_entity.id
_entity.type
_entity.pdbx_description
1 polymer ?
#
loop_
_entity_poly.entity_id
_entity_poly.type
_entity_poly.pdbx_seq_one_letter_code
_entity_poly.pdbx_strand_id
1 'polypeptide(L)'
;MKKNFFVSLMSGLFLFLGSLYGQTPPFKYVYAKAYHILPETHNNESGYFSLCEGLDGKIYIGTAKYNENSYLVEFDPYKETQKIVIDTHKTCNINAKGYAAQAKIHTKNFVGESGKIYVGSKQGYRSPGDNSEYPGGYVMTYDPRIQKAENLGMPYPGEGVIDVVADESRHLIYVVTCENQHWMIYDMKTKKYREIGPILLPYATTLIDSKGKAYAITKDYQIACYDPDKDKVTLKPLVIDGKVFKKPEGKGYAICYWVSTPDKKTAYMTMLSYPELYKINLSDTGKTITGKYLGKMIQGKNPDSRGSLCIHPDGRIYCLWRIDNDTGFGSGYLHHLVRYDPKKKKMEDLGVIAIENPSFFDFSPGPDGKPKPFTHGFHKLPDGTLTPLHVHMAMIATRDGVLYATVLYPFTLLRIEQFKIQKTLKSGDPGYAMEQYCKAVCDACDMVESNLEKITSVAEFVADRHLKGGLIGFAPIVYQGLQDELWGRSGGILHIGFDRPFKKDRTSEEKKLDVSIIGWQTKPITNNEAQRINSLRANGTYVIGFGPEKLPELAEQVKACDEWFDTGTGTDDRCVILPDGTKAGRMNHLINALNGWALIAEIFSAVTRKGHTLAMWKSYAYKDGPEWGNKYFGKEQFMDEYPVSPISKGELAKAFLDGIRYHVRKFQNTQSGNIEKAVELIMKELKKTNSITVASMGHMPWTYVGKYEDAKWAVNVDLHSNVPHQVEKYMKNTPDGGLVVRLGYTGVDPDSKKIFSEKKQRLIIISAETDPFDFPDWDIPDNTLVYIDMGYAFGDACVSIENLPVRILPPSGIMQIVAYECLNVEVLSKMCQKKN
;
A
#
# COMPACT_ATOMS: atom_id res chain seq x y z
N MET A 1 -39.33 -35.38 82.27
CA MET A 1 -40.39 -35.75 81.30
C MET A 1 -39.74 -36.10 79.97
N LYS A 2 -40.01 -37.32 79.48
CA LYS A 2 -39.41 -37.93 78.28
C LYS A 2 -40.47 -38.04 77.16
N LYS A 3 -40.01 -37.81 75.93
CA LYS A 3 -40.24 -38.60 74.69
C LYS A 3 -41.56 -38.50 73.87
N ASN A 4 -41.31 -38.50 72.54
CA ASN A 4 -42.05 -39.10 71.40
C ASN A 4 -43.23 -38.29 70.81
N PHE A 5 -43.56 -38.25 69.49
CA PHE A 5 -43.09 -38.88 68.23
C PHE A 5 -43.80 -38.18 67.02
N PHE A 6 -43.12 -38.09 65.85
CA PHE A 6 -43.60 -38.16 64.43
C PHE A 6 -44.73 -37.23 63.88
N VAL A 7 -44.86 -36.84 62.60
CA VAL A 7 -44.07 -36.78 61.32
C VAL A 7 -45.05 -36.20 60.27
N SER A 8 -44.60 -35.39 59.31
CA SER A 8 -44.81 -35.55 57.84
C SER A 8 -44.79 -34.26 57.02
N LEU A 9 -44.22 -34.40 55.82
CA LEU A 9 -44.15 -33.56 54.62
C LEU A 9 -43.00 -32.56 54.42
N MET A 10 -42.38 -32.71 53.24
CA MET A 10 -41.37 -31.89 52.55
C MET A 10 -39.89 -32.25 52.78
N SER A 11 -39.56 -33.51 52.47
CA SER A 11 -38.27 -33.87 51.87
C SER A 11 -38.42 -33.97 50.35
N GLY A 12 -37.69 -33.13 49.61
CA GLY A 12 -37.49 -33.35 48.17
C GLY A 12 -37.36 -32.09 47.30
N LEU A 13 -36.41 -31.17 47.58
CA LEU A 13 -35.77 -30.33 46.54
C LEU A 13 -34.61 -29.48 47.12
N PHE A 14 -33.56 -30.09 47.65
CA PHE A 14 -32.32 -29.36 48.01
C PHE A 14 -31.09 -30.21 47.68
N LEU A 15 -30.95 -30.57 46.41
CA LEU A 15 -29.73 -31.09 45.81
C LEU A 15 -29.69 -30.56 44.37
N PHE A 16 -28.58 -29.93 43.99
CA PHE A 16 -28.29 -29.23 42.72
C PHE A 16 -28.68 -27.75 42.59
N LEU A 17 -28.09 -26.90 43.43
CA LEU A 17 -27.71 -25.53 43.04
C LEU A 17 -26.27 -25.27 43.49
N GLY A 18 -25.36 -26.10 42.97
CA GLY A 18 -23.92 -25.88 43.06
C GLY A 18 -23.36 -25.51 41.69
N SER A 19 -22.88 -24.27 41.57
CA SER A 19 -21.86 -23.83 40.61
C SER A 19 -22.28 -23.62 39.14
N LEU A 20 -23.00 -22.53 38.87
CA LEU A 20 -22.91 -21.79 37.60
C LEU A 20 -21.96 -20.57 37.73
N TYR A 21 -20.98 -20.65 38.64
CA TYR A 21 -19.83 -19.76 38.60
C TYR A 21 -18.84 -20.34 37.59
N GLY A 22 -18.78 -19.76 36.38
CA GLY A 22 -17.66 -20.02 35.48
C GLY A 22 -16.35 -19.80 36.25
N GLN A 23 -15.42 -20.75 36.15
CA GLN A 23 -14.10 -20.59 36.76
C GLN A 23 -13.45 -19.30 36.22
N THR A 24 -12.80 -18.53 37.08
CA THR A 24 -12.08 -17.32 36.66
C THR A 24 -10.73 -17.75 36.03
N PRO A 25 -10.38 -17.28 34.82
CA PRO A 25 -9.08 -17.59 34.23
C PRO A 25 -7.93 -17.05 35.10
N PRO A 26 -6.84 -17.80 35.30
CA PRO A 26 -5.67 -17.36 36.07
C PRO A 26 -4.74 -16.41 35.31
N PHE A 27 -5.16 -15.95 34.14
CA PHE A 27 -4.44 -15.05 33.23
C PHE A 27 -5.39 -14.01 32.65
N LYS A 28 -4.82 -12.97 32.04
CA LYS A 28 -5.58 -11.96 31.29
C LYS A 28 -5.82 -12.44 29.87
N TYR A 29 -6.90 -11.96 29.25
CA TYR A 29 -7.10 -12.10 27.81
C TYR A 29 -6.59 -10.89 27.05
N VAL A 30 -6.05 -11.15 25.87
CA VAL A 30 -5.75 -10.18 24.82
C VAL A 30 -6.67 -10.49 23.65
N TYR A 31 -7.68 -9.67 23.44
CA TYR A 31 -8.70 -9.92 22.43
C TYR A 31 -8.21 -9.57 21.02
N ALA A 32 -8.57 -10.43 20.07
CA ALA A 32 -8.30 -10.28 18.66
C ALA A 32 -9.57 -10.47 17.84
N LYS A 33 -9.78 -9.62 16.83
CA LYS A 33 -10.73 -9.87 15.74
C LYS A 33 -10.13 -10.87 14.77
N ALA A 34 -10.86 -11.94 14.49
CA ALA A 34 -10.46 -13.00 13.58
C ALA A 34 -11.13 -12.86 12.21
N TYR A 35 -10.36 -13.12 11.16
CA TYR A 35 -10.82 -13.19 9.77
C TYR A 35 -10.33 -14.50 9.14
N HIS A 36 -11.25 -15.28 8.55
CA HIS A 36 -10.87 -16.46 7.76
C HIS A 36 -10.19 -15.99 6.47
N ILE A 37 -8.99 -16.51 6.19
CA ILE A 37 -8.28 -16.21 4.95
C ILE A 37 -9.04 -16.87 3.78
N LEU A 38 -9.14 -16.16 2.65
CA LEU A 38 -9.85 -16.58 1.43
C LEU A 38 -9.74 -18.11 1.16
N PRO A 39 -10.84 -18.89 1.33
CA PRO A 39 -10.80 -20.35 1.26
C PRO A 39 -10.23 -20.94 -0.03
N GLU A 40 -10.41 -20.26 -1.16
CA GLU A 40 -9.92 -20.68 -2.48
C GLU A 40 -8.39 -20.65 -2.62
N THR A 41 -7.71 -19.94 -1.70
CA THR A 41 -6.26 -19.69 -1.75
C THR A 41 -5.43 -20.69 -0.95
N HIS A 42 -6.06 -21.59 -0.21
CA HIS A 42 -5.39 -22.62 0.56
C HIS A 42 -6.16 -23.93 0.51
N ASN A 43 -5.47 -25.01 0.86
CA ASN A 43 -6.13 -26.26 1.21
C ASN A 43 -5.54 -26.76 2.52
N ASN A 44 -6.32 -27.57 3.21
CA ASN A 44 -6.02 -27.99 4.57
C ASN A 44 -5.86 -26.83 5.57
N GLU A 45 -6.41 -25.64 5.31
CA GLU A 45 -6.36 -24.50 6.24
C GLU A 45 -4.92 -24.17 6.71
N SER A 46 -3.98 -24.17 5.76
CA SER A 46 -2.54 -24.03 6.01
C SER A 46 -1.97 -22.70 5.52
N GLY A 47 -0.92 -22.25 6.18
CA GLY A 47 -0.19 -21.02 5.92
C GLY A 47 1.12 -21.00 6.70
N TYR A 48 1.94 -19.95 6.52
CA TYR A 48 3.29 -19.89 7.11
C TYR A 48 3.73 -18.44 7.47
N PHE A 49 5.04 -18.15 7.48
CA PHE A 49 5.67 -16.90 7.94
C PHE A 49 5.31 -15.64 7.12
N SER A 50 4.51 -15.78 6.07
CA SER A 50 4.27 -14.77 5.05
C SER A 50 3.24 -13.75 5.49
N LEU A 51 3.73 -12.66 6.10
CA LEU A 51 2.92 -11.57 6.63
C LEU A 51 3.72 -10.25 6.67
N CYS A 52 3.23 -9.22 5.99
CA CYS A 52 3.79 -7.87 6.08
C CYS A 52 2.74 -6.77 5.93
N GLU A 53 3.05 -5.56 6.38
CA GLU A 53 2.26 -4.34 6.16
C GLU A 53 2.86 -3.55 4.99
N GLY A 54 2.08 -3.28 3.94
CA GLY A 54 2.48 -2.40 2.84
C GLY A 54 2.62 -0.94 3.28
N LEU A 55 3.15 -0.08 2.41
CA LEU A 55 3.27 1.36 2.73
C LEU A 55 1.92 2.07 2.85
N ASP A 56 0.86 1.47 2.32
CA ASP A 56 -0.53 1.95 2.37
C ASP A 56 -1.31 1.44 3.59
N GLY A 57 -0.68 0.67 4.49
CA GLY A 57 -1.30 0.13 5.69
C GLY A 57 -2.11 -1.15 5.46
N LYS A 58 -2.18 -1.67 4.22
CA LYS A 58 -2.79 -2.98 3.94
C LYS A 58 -1.86 -4.12 4.35
N ILE A 59 -2.45 -5.28 4.62
CA ILE A 59 -1.74 -6.47 5.09
C ILE A 59 -1.62 -7.48 3.95
N TYR A 60 -0.44 -8.04 3.73
CA TYR A 60 -0.17 -9.00 2.66
C TYR A 60 0.20 -10.36 3.27
N ILE A 61 -0.58 -11.39 2.92
CA ILE A 61 -0.53 -12.73 3.51
C ILE A 61 -0.25 -13.76 2.41
N GLY A 62 0.82 -14.53 2.56
CA GLY A 62 1.10 -15.66 1.67
C GLY A 62 0.38 -16.94 2.12
N THR A 63 -0.16 -17.68 1.16
CA THR A 63 -1.01 -18.84 1.41
C THR A 63 -0.36 -20.13 0.93
N ALA A 64 -0.92 -21.28 1.33
CA ALA A 64 -0.46 -22.60 0.93
C ALA A 64 -1.60 -23.46 0.36
N LYS A 65 -1.52 -23.81 -0.92
CA LYS A 65 -2.43 -24.75 -1.58
C LYS A 65 -1.63 -25.93 -2.14
N TYR A 66 -1.44 -26.93 -1.28
CA TYR A 66 -0.65 -28.12 -1.55
C TYR A 66 -1.06 -28.81 -2.86
N ASN A 67 -0.07 -29.26 -3.62
CA ASN A 67 -0.21 -29.92 -4.93
C ASN A 67 -0.83 -29.06 -6.06
N GLU A 68 -1.13 -27.78 -5.79
CA GLU A 68 -1.85 -26.91 -6.73
C GLU A 68 -1.14 -25.59 -7.01
N ASN A 69 -1.08 -24.66 -6.04
CA ASN A 69 -0.64 -23.28 -6.27
C ASN A 69 -0.29 -22.57 -4.94
N SER A 70 0.13 -21.31 -5.03
CA SER A 70 0.27 -20.41 -3.90
C SER A 70 -0.15 -19.00 -4.29
N TYR A 71 -0.64 -18.26 -3.29
CA TYR A 71 -1.19 -16.93 -3.52
C TYR A 71 -0.64 -15.93 -2.52
N LEU A 72 -0.55 -14.67 -2.95
CA LEU A 72 -0.44 -13.52 -2.06
C LEU A 72 -1.81 -12.88 -1.97
N VAL A 73 -2.36 -12.82 -0.77
CA VAL A 73 -3.65 -12.19 -0.45
C VAL A 73 -3.38 -10.84 0.18
N GLU A 74 -3.98 -9.79 -0.37
CA GLU A 74 -4.08 -8.48 0.26
C GLU A 74 -5.33 -8.45 1.14
N PHE A 75 -5.19 -7.96 2.37
CA PHE A 75 -6.28 -7.63 3.28
C PHE A 75 -6.30 -6.11 3.49
N ASP A 76 -7.42 -5.47 3.13
CA ASP A 76 -7.66 -4.05 3.41
C ASP A 76 -8.33 -3.92 4.80
N PRO A 77 -7.62 -3.40 5.82
CA PRO A 77 -8.16 -3.28 7.18
C PRO A 77 -9.19 -2.17 7.35
N TYR A 78 -9.37 -1.30 6.36
CA TYR A 78 -10.36 -0.22 6.34
C TYR A 78 -11.71 -0.71 5.83
N LYS A 79 -11.69 -1.50 4.74
CA LYS A 79 -12.90 -2.12 4.17
C LYS A 79 -13.19 -3.51 4.74
N GLU A 80 -12.24 -4.11 5.47
CA GLU A 80 -12.27 -5.51 5.94
C GLU A 80 -12.48 -6.53 4.80
N THR A 81 -11.85 -6.26 3.66
CA THR A 81 -11.97 -7.09 2.44
C THR A 81 -10.64 -7.74 2.08
N GLN A 82 -10.70 -8.84 1.33
CA GLN A 82 -9.53 -9.57 0.87
C GLN A 82 -9.55 -9.69 -0.66
N LYS A 83 -8.37 -9.66 -1.30
CA LYS A 83 -8.22 -10.00 -2.73
C LYS A 83 -6.89 -10.69 -3.01
N ILE A 84 -6.87 -11.53 -4.04
CA ILE A 84 -5.64 -12.16 -4.55
C ILE A 84 -4.88 -11.13 -5.38
N VAL A 85 -3.62 -10.86 -5.02
CA VAL A 85 -2.74 -9.94 -5.75
C VAL A 85 -1.58 -10.64 -6.45
N ILE A 86 -1.27 -11.87 -6.06
CA ILE A 86 -0.39 -12.79 -6.82
C ILE A 86 -1.09 -14.14 -6.91
N ASP A 87 -1.30 -14.61 -8.13
CA ASP A 87 -1.40 -16.04 -8.45
C ASP A 87 -0.01 -16.48 -8.94
N THR A 88 0.64 -17.38 -8.20
CA THR A 88 2.04 -17.73 -8.46
C THR A 88 2.20 -18.40 -9.82
N HIS A 89 1.30 -19.31 -10.19
CA HIS A 89 1.39 -20.05 -11.45
C HIS A 89 1.10 -19.16 -12.65
N LYS A 90 0.09 -18.29 -12.55
CA LYS A 90 -0.17 -17.27 -13.58
C LYS A 90 1.02 -16.34 -13.75
N THR A 91 1.56 -15.81 -12.64
CA THR A 91 2.69 -14.86 -12.66
C THR A 91 3.97 -15.50 -13.24
N CYS A 92 4.20 -16.78 -12.93
CA CYS A 92 5.38 -17.50 -13.42
C CYS A 92 5.16 -18.20 -14.77
N ASN A 93 3.96 -18.11 -15.34
CA ASN A 93 3.55 -18.81 -16.56
C ASN A 93 3.85 -20.33 -16.51
N ILE A 94 3.36 -20.99 -15.47
CA ILE A 94 3.49 -22.44 -15.26
C ILE A 94 2.14 -23.08 -14.98
N ASN A 95 2.07 -24.41 -15.12
CA ASN A 95 0.89 -25.22 -14.77
C ASN A 95 1.33 -26.53 -14.09
N ALA A 96 2.19 -26.42 -13.08
CA ALA A 96 2.72 -27.57 -12.36
C ALA A 96 1.68 -28.14 -11.39
N LYS A 97 1.76 -29.44 -11.05
CA LYS A 97 0.89 -30.11 -10.08
C LYS A 97 1.71 -31.03 -9.19
N GLY A 98 1.12 -31.50 -8.09
CA GLY A 98 1.81 -32.38 -7.14
C GLY A 98 3.00 -31.70 -6.48
N TYR A 99 4.07 -32.44 -6.22
CA TYR A 99 5.30 -31.95 -5.60
C TYR A 99 6.01 -30.88 -6.43
N ALA A 100 5.86 -30.92 -7.76
CA ALA A 100 6.39 -29.88 -8.65
C ALA A 100 5.67 -28.52 -8.53
N ALA A 101 4.47 -28.48 -7.93
CA ALA A 101 3.72 -27.24 -7.78
C ALA A 101 4.42 -26.23 -6.86
N GLN A 102 4.35 -24.95 -7.25
CA GLN A 102 4.61 -23.84 -6.34
C GLN A 102 3.44 -23.76 -5.36
N ALA A 103 3.57 -24.41 -4.21
CA ALA A 103 2.43 -24.77 -3.37
C ALA A 103 2.31 -23.91 -2.10
N LYS A 104 3.28 -23.04 -1.82
CA LYS A 104 3.21 -22.05 -0.74
C LYS A 104 4.08 -20.83 -1.00
N ILE A 105 3.67 -19.69 -0.46
CA ILE A 105 4.57 -18.55 -0.21
C ILE A 105 5.03 -18.63 1.25
N HIS A 106 6.32 -18.88 1.45
CA HIS A 106 6.89 -19.16 2.79
C HIS A 106 7.85 -18.07 3.30
N THR A 107 8.10 -17.04 2.50
CA THR A 107 8.92 -15.89 2.89
C THR A 107 8.29 -15.10 4.02
N LYS A 108 9.08 -14.35 4.80
CA LYS A 108 8.56 -13.30 5.71
C LYS A 108 7.76 -12.20 4.96
N ASN A 109 8.00 -12.08 3.66
CA ASN A 109 7.66 -10.96 2.80
C ASN A 109 8.45 -9.71 3.17
N PHE A 110 8.86 -8.97 2.15
CA PHE A 110 9.64 -7.75 2.32
C PHE A 110 8.99 -6.60 1.57
N VAL A 111 9.04 -5.41 2.15
CA VAL A 111 8.47 -4.19 1.57
C VAL A 111 9.62 -3.26 1.20
N GLY A 112 9.79 -3.01 -0.09
CA GLY A 112 10.79 -2.09 -0.61
C GLY A 112 10.49 -0.63 -0.29
N GLU A 113 11.47 0.24 -0.49
CA GLU A 113 11.33 1.70 -0.31
C GLU A 113 10.32 2.28 -1.32
N SER A 114 10.27 1.69 -2.52
CA SER A 114 9.27 1.95 -3.55
C SER A 114 7.84 1.62 -3.10
N GLY A 115 7.70 0.67 -2.17
CA GLY A 115 6.44 0.07 -1.73
C GLY A 115 6.10 -1.26 -2.41
N LYS A 116 6.98 -1.79 -3.26
CA LYS A 116 6.88 -3.15 -3.80
C LYS A 116 6.93 -4.20 -2.69
N ILE A 117 6.11 -5.22 -2.80
CA ILE A 117 6.07 -6.39 -1.92
C ILE A 117 6.85 -7.52 -2.59
N TYR A 118 7.89 -8.02 -1.93
CA TYR A 118 8.76 -9.10 -2.41
C TYR A 118 8.44 -10.39 -1.68
N VAL A 119 8.24 -11.47 -2.44
CA VAL A 119 7.86 -12.79 -1.92
C VAL A 119 8.59 -13.91 -2.65
N GLY A 120 8.56 -15.11 -2.08
CA GLY A 120 9.18 -16.30 -2.66
C GLY A 120 8.32 -17.55 -2.51
N SER A 121 8.28 -18.38 -3.56
CA SER A 121 7.52 -19.61 -3.58
C SER A 121 8.33 -20.83 -3.14
N LYS A 122 7.61 -21.86 -2.67
CA LYS A 122 8.17 -23.13 -2.21
C LYS A 122 7.22 -24.29 -2.54
N GLN A 123 7.76 -25.51 -2.59
CA GLN A 123 7.01 -26.74 -2.76
C GLN A 123 6.18 -27.17 -1.54
N GLY A 124 5.23 -28.06 -1.82
CA GLY A 124 4.40 -28.72 -0.83
C GLY A 124 5.08 -29.94 -0.22
N TYR A 125 4.27 -30.89 0.24
CA TYR A 125 4.73 -32.22 0.64
C TYR A 125 4.41 -33.20 -0.48
N ARG A 126 5.35 -34.10 -0.77
CA ARG A 126 5.16 -35.14 -1.79
C ARG A 126 4.09 -36.11 -1.32
N SER A 127 3.04 -36.28 -2.12
CA SER A 127 2.01 -37.30 -1.86
C SER A 127 2.52 -38.70 -2.21
N PRO A 128 2.04 -39.76 -1.55
CA PRO A 128 2.38 -41.13 -1.94
C PRO A 128 2.06 -41.37 -3.44
N GLY A 129 3.03 -41.91 -4.18
CA GLY A 129 2.91 -42.17 -5.63
C GLY A 129 3.24 -40.98 -6.54
N ASP A 130 3.49 -39.79 -5.99
CA ASP A 130 3.93 -38.63 -6.76
C ASP A 130 5.43 -38.68 -7.03
N ASN A 131 5.80 -38.84 -8.30
CA ASN A 131 7.20 -38.89 -8.77
C ASN A 131 7.65 -37.59 -9.44
N SER A 132 6.87 -36.52 -9.35
CA SER A 132 7.25 -35.21 -9.91
C SER A 132 8.40 -34.58 -9.12
N GLU A 133 9.33 -33.90 -9.79
CA GLU A 133 10.43 -33.20 -9.12
C GLU A 133 10.15 -31.71 -9.03
N TYR A 134 10.53 -31.12 -7.90
CA TYR A 134 10.39 -29.68 -7.72
C TYR A 134 11.45 -28.94 -8.53
N PRO A 135 11.08 -28.05 -9.47
CA PRO A 135 12.06 -27.39 -10.32
C PRO A 135 12.84 -26.29 -9.59
N GLY A 136 12.32 -25.77 -8.48
CA GLY A 136 12.85 -24.64 -7.74
C GLY A 136 11.78 -23.57 -7.49
N GLY A 137 11.98 -22.77 -6.46
CA GLY A 137 11.11 -21.65 -6.09
C GLY A 137 11.39 -20.41 -6.91
N TYR A 138 10.37 -19.59 -7.11
CA TYR A 138 10.48 -18.30 -7.78
C TYR A 138 10.53 -17.17 -6.76
N VAL A 139 11.28 -16.13 -7.09
CA VAL A 139 11.11 -14.81 -6.45
C VAL A 139 10.11 -14.02 -7.28
N MET A 140 9.15 -13.40 -6.61
CA MET A 140 8.12 -12.59 -7.24
C MET A 140 7.98 -11.26 -6.52
N THR A 141 7.46 -10.26 -7.22
CA THR A 141 7.08 -8.97 -6.63
C THR A 141 5.65 -8.62 -6.95
N TYR A 142 4.98 -7.90 -6.06
CA TYR A 142 3.75 -7.17 -6.37
C TYR A 142 4.00 -5.69 -6.14
N ASP A 143 3.72 -4.85 -7.14
CA ASP A 143 3.79 -3.41 -7.04
C ASP A 143 2.37 -2.82 -6.93
N PRO A 144 1.93 -2.41 -5.72
CA PRO A 144 0.58 -1.87 -5.55
C PRO A 144 0.40 -0.51 -6.22
N ARG A 145 1.48 0.21 -6.58
CA ARG A 145 1.42 1.48 -7.32
C ARG A 145 0.87 1.30 -8.73
N ILE A 146 1.08 0.12 -9.32
CA ILE A 146 0.69 -0.21 -10.69
C ILE A 146 -0.17 -1.48 -10.77
N GLN A 147 -0.52 -2.03 -9.61
CA GLN A 147 -1.30 -3.25 -9.41
C GLN A 147 -0.81 -4.42 -10.26
N LYS A 148 0.49 -4.68 -10.22
CA LYS A 148 1.13 -5.67 -11.09
C LYS A 148 2.05 -6.61 -10.32
N ALA A 149 1.90 -7.91 -10.60
CA ALA A 149 2.84 -8.94 -10.19
C ALA A 149 3.93 -9.15 -11.25
N GLU A 150 5.16 -9.42 -10.83
CA GLU A 150 6.29 -9.71 -11.70
C GLU A 150 7.07 -10.92 -11.20
N ASN A 151 7.54 -11.75 -12.14
CA ASN A 151 8.41 -12.89 -11.89
C ASN A 151 9.88 -12.46 -12.05
N LEU A 152 10.71 -12.67 -11.02
CA LEU A 152 12.15 -12.39 -11.04
C LEU A 152 13.01 -13.64 -11.31
N GLY A 153 12.39 -14.80 -11.48
CA GLY A 153 13.05 -16.07 -11.81
C GLY A 153 13.33 -16.93 -10.58
N MET A 154 13.99 -18.06 -10.83
CA MET A 154 14.40 -19.01 -9.79
C MET A 154 15.84 -18.71 -9.36
N PRO A 155 16.11 -18.50 -8.06
CA PRO A 155 17.46 -18.24 -7.57
C PRO A 155 18.36 -19.48 -7.65
N TYR A 156 17.79 -20.67 -7.42
CA TYR A 156 18.54 -21.93 -7.38
C TYR A 156 17.62 -23.11 -7.75
N PRO A 157 18.03 -24.01 -8.68
CA PRO A 157 17.22 -25.17 -9.06
C PRO A 157 16.95 -26.14 -7.90
N GLY A 158 15.74 -26.66 -7.80
CA GLY A 158 15.33 -27.65 -6.78
C GLY A 158 15.14 -27.11 -5.37
N GLU A 159 15.57 -25.88 -5.08
CA GLU A 159 15.45 -25.25 -3.77
C GLU A 159 14.19 -24.36 -3.69
N GLY A 160 13.54 -24.32 -2.53
CA GLY A 160 12.51 -23.33 -2.25
C GLY A 160 13.10 -21.96 -1.88
N VAL A 161 12.29 -20.90 -1.90
CA VAL A 161 12.69 -19.58 -1.38
C VAL A 161 12.11 -19.37 0.02
N ILE A 162 12.94 -18.92 0.97
CA ILE A 162 12.52 -18.70 2.36
C ILE A 162 12.70 -17.27 2.88
N ASP A 163 13.56 -16.49 2.25
CA ASP A 163 13.73 -15.08 2.57
C ASP A 163 14.05 -14.30 1.30
N VAL A 164 13.54 -13.07 1.22
CA VAL A 164 13.80 -12.13 0.14
C VAL A 164 13.88 -10.74 0.77
N VAL A 165 14.97 -10.01 0.55
CA VAL A 165 15.21 -8.67 1.09
C VAL A 165 15.82 -7.80 0.00
N ALA A 166 15.17 -6.70 -0.38
CA ALA A 166 15.63 -5.81 -1.44
C ALA A 166 16.34 -4.56 -0.90
N ASP A 167 17.50 -4.24 -1.48
CA ASP A 167 18.16 -2.92 -1.42
C ASP A 167 17.94 -2.23 -2.77
N GLU A 168 16.78 -1.60 -2.94
CA GLU A 168 16.38 -0.97 -4.19
C GLU A 168 17.33 0.17 -4.60
N SER A 169 17.89 0.89 -3.61
CA SER A 169 18.86 1.96 -3.83
C SER A 169 20.16 1.48 -4.48
N ARG A 170 20.55 0.22 -4.24
CA ARG A 170 21.72 -0.43 -4.87
C ARG A 170 21.35 -1.39 -5.98
N HIS A 171 20.05 -1.55 -6.27
CA HIS A 171 19.54 -2.48 -7.27
C HIS A 171 19.90 -3.95 -6.99
N LEU A 172 19.89 -4.34 -5.70
CA LEU A 172 20.24 -5.69 -5.23
C LEU A 172 19.08 -6.33 -4.48
N ILE A 173 18.87 -7.63 -4.65
CA ILE A 173 17.92 -8.42 -3.84
C ILE A 173 18.64 -9.62 -3.25
N TYR A 174 18.67 -9.71 -1.93
CA TYR A 174 19.21 -10.85 -1.19
C TYR A 174 18.13 -11.92 -1.04
N VAL A 175 18.51 -13.17 -1.27
CA VAL A 175 17.58 -14.31 -1.24
C VAL A 175 18.22 -15.44 -0.45
N VAL A 176 17.45 -16.05 0.46
CA VAL A 176 17.85 -17.29 1.13
C VAL A 176 16.98 -18.42 0.58
N THR A 177 17.63 -19.51 0.18
CA THR A 177 16.94 -20.71 -0.28
C THR A 177 16.65 -21.68 0.87
N CYS A 178 15.85 -22.71 0.61
CA CYS A 178 15.50 -23.74 1.57
C CYS A 178 15.63 -25.13 0.94
N GLU A 179 15.98 -26.09 1.79
CA GLU A 179 16.61 -27.40 1.55
C GLU A 179 18.12 -27.36 1.86
N ASN A 180 18.94 -26.57 1.17
CA ASN A 180 20.38 -26.43 1.45
C ASN A 180 20.84 -25.03 1.90
N GLN A 181 19.93 -24.06 2.06
CA GLN A 181 20.21 -22.75 2.70
C GLN A 181 21.29 -21.90 2.01
N HIS A 182 21.26 -21.84 0.67
CA HIS A 182 22.14 -20.98 -0.11
C HIS A 182 21.80 -19.50 0.13
N TRP A 183 22.84 -18.65 0.18
CA TRP A 183 22.67 -17.20 0.23
C TRP A 183 22.98 -16.60 -1.13
N MET A 184 21.93 -16.12 -1.79
CA MET A 184 21.95 -15.65 -3.16
C MET A 184 21.76 -14.13 -3.22
N ILE A 185 22.26 -13.53 -4.29
CA ILE A 185 21.96 -12.14 -4.65
C ILE A 185 21.46 -12.09 -6.08
N TYR A 186 20.41 -11.31 -6.31
CA TYR A 186 19.91 -10.92 -7.62
C TYR A 186 20.34 -9.49 -7.90
N ASP A 187 21.01 -9.29 -9.03
CA ASP A 187 21.32 -7.98 -9.56
C ASP A 187 20.15 -7.54 -10.47
N MET A 188 19.46 -6.46 -10.09
CA MET A 188 18.25 -6.02 -10.81
C MET A 188 18.55 -5.43 -12.19
N LYS A 189 19.79 -4.99 -12.42
CA LYS A 189 20.24 -4.44 -13.71
C LYS A 189 20.53 -5.55 -14.71
N THR A 190 21.28 -6.56 -14.30
CA THR A 190 21.66 -7.69 -15.16
C THR A 190 20.62 -8.81 -15.18
N LYS A 191 19.69 -8.80 -14.21
CA LYS A 191 18.66 -9.82 -13.99
C LYS A 191 19.24 -11.22 -13.77
N LYS A 192 20.33 -11.30 -13.00
CA LYS A 192 21.06 -12.55 -12.75
C LYS A 192 21.19 -12.82 -11.26
N TYR A 193 21.04 -14.09 -10.90
CA TYR A 193 21.38 -14.61 -9.58
C TYR A 193 22.83 -15.07 -9.51
N ARG A 194 23.45 -14.91 -8.34
CA ARG A 194 24.69 -15.59 -7.97
C ARG A 194 24.70 -15.90 -6.47
N GLU A 195 25.42 -16.95 -6.11
CA GLU A 195 25.68 -17.28 -4.71
C GLU A 195 26.78 -16.39 -4.14
N ILE A 196 26.63 -15.93 -2.88
CA ILE A 196 27.58 -14.99 -2.26
C ILE A 196 28.20 -15.51 -0.97
N GLY A 197 27.54 -16.43 -0.27
CA GLY A 197 27.79 -16.68 1.14
C GLY A 197 28.07 -18.12 1.51
N PRO A 198 28.39 -18.37 2.80
CA PRO A 198 28.38 -19.73 3.33
C PRO A 198 26.95 -20.28 3.38
N ILE A 199 26.85 -21.57 3.69
CA ILE A 199 25.58 -22.20 4.06
C ILE A 199 25.01 -21.56 5.34
N LEU A 200 23.76 -21.12 5.26
CA LEU A 200 23.06 -20.46 6.35
C LEU A 200 22.35 -21.44 7.27
N LEU A 201 21.87 -20.93 8.40
CA LEU A 201 20.97 -21.68 9.29
C LEU A 201 19.64 -21.98 8.57
N PRO A 202 18.95 -23.11 8.84
CA PRO A 202 17.60 -23.34 8.33
C PRO A 202 16.67 -22.16 8.62
N TYR A 203 15.94 -21.71 7.60
CA TYR A 203 15.01 -20.57 7.68
C TYR A 203 15.68 -19.23 8.08
N ALA A 204 16.97 -19.08 7.82
CA ALA A 204 17.68 -17.82 8.05
C ALA A 204 17.07 -16.68 7.24
N THR A 205 17.10 -15.48 7.83
CA THR A 205 16.65 -14.24 7.19
C THR A 205 17.78 -13.22 7.15
N THR A 206 17.73 -12.35 6.14
CA THR A 206 18.70 -11.28 5.90
C THR A 206 18.27 -9.99 6.62
N LEU A 207 19.22 -9.26 7.19
CA LEU A 207 19.04 -7.87 7.63
C LEU A 207 20.01 -6.95 6.89
N ILE A 208 19.58 -5.72 6.60
CA ILE A 208 20.44 -4.68 6.01
C ILE A 208 20.72 -3.59 7.06
N ASP A 209 21.99 -3.22 7.27
CA ASP A 209 22.36 -2.15 8.18
C ASP A 209 22.22 -0.74 7.56
N SER A 210 22.48 0.28 8.38
CA SER A 210 22.45 1.70 7.96
C SER A 210 23.45 2.07 6.85
N LYS A 211 24.42 1.20 6.53
CA LYS A 211 25.43 1.40 5.48
C LYS A 211 25.14 0.55 4.23
N GLY A 212 24.05 -0.21 4.21
CA GLY A 212 23.70 -1.09 3.10
C GLY A 212 24.35 -2.47 3.17
N LYS A 213 25.05 -2.83 4.26
CA LYS A 213 25.62 -4.17 4.41
C LYS A 213 24.55 -5.17 4.79
N ALA A 214 24.58 -6.34 4.15
CA ALA A 214 23.64 -7.41 4.43
C ALA A 214 24.23 -8.42 5.43
N TYR A 215 23.41 -8.92 6.34
CA TYR A 215 23.80 -9.84 7.41
C TYR A 215 22.88 -11.05 7.43
N ALA A 216 23.45 -12.23 7.62
CA ALA A 216 22.73 -13.49 7.78
C ALA A 216 23.42 -14.40 8.82
N ILE A 217 22.65 -15.28 9.46
CA ILE A 217 23.17 -16.21 10.47
C ILE A 217 23.54 -17.53 9.79
N THR A 218 24.79 -17.93 9.95
CA THR A 218 25.33 -19.19 9.39
C THR A 218 24.84 -20.41 10.17
N LYS A 219 24.96 -21.61 9.58
CA LYS A 219 24.64 -22.88 10.26
C LYS A 219 25.40 -23.10 11.57
N ASP A 220 26.58 -22.49 11.71
CA ASP A 220 27.46 -22.59 12.87
C ASP A 220 27.29 -21.39 13.84
N TYR A 221 26.18 -20.64 13.71
CA TYR A 221 25.83 -19.51 14.58
C TYR A 221 26.82 -18.33 14.56
N GLN A 222 27.64 -18.22 13.50
CA GLN A 222 28.38 -16.99 13.15
C GLN A 222 27.51 -16.04 12.33
N ILE A 223 27.90 -14.77 12.27
CA ILE A 223 27.27 -13.76 11.40
C ILE A 223 28.08 -13.66 10.10
N ALA A 224 27.44 -14.00 8.98
CA ALA A 224 27.94 -13.65 7.66
C ALA A 224 27.54 -12.21 7.34
N CYS A 225 28.48 -11.42 6.81
CA CYS A 225 28.27 -10.02 6.44
C CYS A 225 28.76 -9.81 5.00
N TYR A 226 27.85 -9.43 4.11
CA TYR A 226 28.14 -9.02 2.74
C TYR A 226 28.24 -7.50 2.65
N ASP A 227 29.36 -7.03 2.11
CA ASP A 227 29.65 -5.62 1.85
C ASP A 227 29.46 -5.36 0.34
N PRO A 228 28.35 -4.71 -0.09
CA PRO A 228 28.06 -4.54 -1.52
C PRO A 228 29.07 -3.63 -2.21
N ASP A 229 29.64 -2.66 -1.51
CA ASP A 229 30.63 -1.73 -2.06
C ASP A 229 31.97 -2.42 -2.37
N LYS A 230 32.23 -3.57 -1.74
CA LYS A 230 33.45 -4.36 -1.91
C LYS A 230 33.22 -5.72 -2.57
N ASP A 231 31.96 -6.05 -2.86
CA ASP A 231 31.49 -7.37 -3.31
C ASP A 231 32.15 -8.52 -2.51
N LYS A 232 32.06 -8.47 -1.18
CA LYS A 232 32.77 -9.41 -0.31
C LYS A 232 31.96 -9.85 0.89
N VAL A 233 31.95 -11.17 1.13
CA VAL A 233 31.46 -11.77 2.38
C VAL A 233 32.59 -11.92 3.42
N THR A 234 32.26 -11.61 4.67
CA THR A 234 33.11 -11.87 5.85
C THR A 234 32.32 -12.62 6.91
N LEU A 235 33.00 -13.49 7.67
CA LEU A 235 32.42 -14.22 8.79
C LEU A 235 32.90 -13.62 10.10
N LYS A 236 31.97 -13.38 11.01
CA LYS A 236 32.24 -12.81 12.34
C LYS A 236 31.59 -13.67 13.42
N PRO A 237 32.32 -14.07 14.47
CA PRO A 237 31.70 -14.70 15.63
C PRO A 237 30.67 -13.76 16.27
N LEU A 238 29.50 -14.29 16.62
CA LEU A 238 28.55 -13.64 17.50
C LEU A 238 28.99 -13.86 18.95
N VAL A 239 29.20 -12.78 19.71
CA VAL A 239 29.66 -12.84 21.10
C VAL A 239 28.59 -12.24 22.00
N ILE A 240 27.92 -13.09 22.78
CA ILE A 240 26.89 -12.71 23.75
C ILE A 240 27.51 -12.67 25.14
N ASP A 241 27.48 -11.49 25.79
CA ASP A 241 28.03 -11.28 27.14
C ASP A 241 29.46 -11.84 27.31
N GLY A 242 30.31 -11.58 26.31
CA GLY A 242 31.71 -12.00 26.29
C GLY A 242 31.96 -13.46 25.89
N LYS A 243 30.91 -14.25 25.60
CA LYS A 243 31.02 -15.65 25.19
C LYS A 243 30.59 -15.84 23.74
N VAL A 244 31.32 -16.66 22.99
CA VAL A 244 30.93 -17.03 21.62
C VAL A 244 29.59 -17.76 21.67
N PHE A 245 28.62 -17.27 20.92
CA PHE A 245 27.30 -17.85 20.81
C PHE A 245 27.37 -19.20 20.09
N LYS A 246 26.61 -20.17 20.60
CA LYS A 246 26.52 -21.52 20.07
C LYS A 246 25.08 -21.97 20.14
N LYS A 247 24.75 -23.02 19.40
CA LYS A 247 23.47 -23.71 19.52
C LYS A 247 23.16 -24.03 20.99
N PRO A 248 21.97 -23.67 21.50
CA PRO A 248 21.54 -24.08 22.83
C PRO A 248 21.48 -25.61 22.97
N GLU A 249 21.76 -26.12 24.16
CA GLU A 249 21.58 -27.53 24.48
C GLU A 249 20.07 -27.87 24.56
N GLY A 250 19.66 -29.03 24.05
CA GLY A 250 18.27 -29.49 24.11
C GLY A 250 17.73 -30.04 22.78
N LYS A 251 16.46 -30.45 22.80
CA LYS A 251 15.76 -31.05 21.65
C LYS A 251 14.93 -30.05 20.83
N GLY A 252 14.90 -28.78 21.24
CA GLY A 252 14.11 -27.74 20.57
C GLY A 252 14.72 -27.31 19.23
N TYR A 253 13.90 -26.67 18.39
CA TYR A 253 14.38 -26.06 17.15
C TYR A 253 15.06 -24.73 17.47
N ALA A 254 16.40 -24.70 17.35
CA ALA A 254 17.22 -23.51 17.53
C ALA A 254 17.31 -22.66 16.24
N ILE A 255 16.17 -22.43 15.58
CA ILE A 255 16.05 -21.57 14.40
C ILE A 255 16.00 -20.12 14.86
N CYS A 256 16.95 -19.29 14.42
CA CYS A 256 17.01 -17.88 14.80
C CYS A 256 15.99 -17.05 14.01
N TYR A 257 15.26 -16.19 14.70
CA TYR A 257 14.43 -15.16 14.09
C TYR A 257 14.78 -13.81 14.72
N TRP A 258 15.05 -12.83 13.86
CA TRP A 258 15.58 -11.53 14.26
C TRP A 258 14.97 -10.38 13.47
N VAL A 259 14.93 -9.22 14.11
CA VAL A 259 14.36 -7.97 13.59
C VAL A 259 15.26 -6.80 13.95
N SER A 260 15.50 -5.91 12.98
CA SER A 260 16.31 -4.70 13.19
C SER A 260 15.48 -3.52 13.66
N THR A 261 16.07 -2.68 14.50
CA THR A 261 15.52 -1.36 14.84
C THR A 261 15.45 -0.46 13.60
N PRO A 262 14.57 0.56 13.57
CA PRO A 262 14.43 1.46 12.42
C PRO A 262 15.73 2.18 12.01
N ASP A 263 16.62 2.47 12.97
CA ASP A 263 17.94 3.05 12.70
C ASP A 263 18.94 2.07 12.06
N LYS A 264 18.54 0.79 11.89
CA LYS A 264 19.34 -0.32 11.34
C LYS A 264 20.67 -0.56 12.08
N LYS A 265 20.75 -0.18 13.37
CA LYS A 265 21.96 -0.33 14.20
C LYS A 265 21.91 -1.47 15.20
N THR A 266 20.71 -1.86 15.62
CA THR A 266 20.48 -2.92 16.60
C THR A 266 19.55 -3.97 16.00
N ALA A 267 19.76 -5.25 16.33
CA ALA A 267 18.76 -6.29 16.11
C ALA A 267 18.36 -6.96 17.41
N TYR A 268 17.11 -7.42 17.49
CA TYR A 268 16.63 -8.32 18.53
C TYR A 268 16.45 -9.71 17.92
N MET A 269 16.87 -10.74 18.64
CA MET A 269 16.82 -12.13 18.17
C MET A 269 16.22 -13.03 19.24
N THR A 270 15.38 -13.97 18.82
CA THR A 270 14.98 -15.13 19.60
C THR A 270 15.16 -16.39 18.75
N MET A 271 14.90 -17.56 19.33
CA MET A 271 14.95 -18.84 18.65
C MET A 271 13.62 -19.58 18.83
N LEU A 272 13.18 -20.30 17.79
CA LEU A 272 11.82 -20.86 17.72
C LEU A 272 11.37 -21.59 18.99
N SER A 273 12.21 -22.48 19.53
CA SER A 273 11.89 -23.27 20.75
C SER A 273 12.61 -22.82 22.02
N TYR A 274 13.20 -21.63 22.03
CA TYR A 274 14.06 -21.14 23.11
C TYR A 274 13.68 -19.70 23.44
N PRO A 275 13.00 -19.45 24.58
CA PRO A 275 12.35 -18.18 24.89
C PRO A 275 13.31 -17.06 25.28
N GLU A 276 14.61 -17.29 25.19
CA GLU A 276 15.65 -16.29 25.38
C GLU A 276 15.55 -15.18 24.33
N LEU A 277 15.69 -13.93 24.79
CA LEU A 277 15.82 -12.74 23.95
C LEU A 277 17.25 -12.22 23.98
N TYR A 278 17.78 -11.89 22.81
CA TYR A 278 19.11 -11.32 22.64
C TYR A 278 19.03 -9.96 21.94
N LYS A 279 19.91 -9.03 22.34
CA LYS A 279 20.15 -7.76 21.65
C LYS A 279 21.50 -7.83 20.94
N ILE A 280 21.53 -7.60 19.64
CA ILE A 280 22.71 -7.72 18.76
C ILE A 280 23.08 -6.33 18.23
N ASN A 281 24.37 -5.98 18.24
CA ASN A 281 24.88 -4.72 17.71
C ASN A 281 25.32 -4.87 16.25
N LEU A 282 24.52 -4.37 15.31
CA LEU A 282 24.86 -4.38 13.88
C LEU A 282 25.85 -3.27 13.49
N SER A 283 26.16 -2.34 14.40
CA SER A 283 27.12 -1.25 14.14
C SER A 283 28.58 -1.67 14.35
N ASP A 284 28.84 -2.90 14.80
CA ASP A 284 30.19 -3.37 15.09
C ASP A 284 31.05 -3.53 13.83
N THR A 285 32.11 -2.72 13.76
CA THR A 285 33.08 -2.75 12.66
C THR A 285 34.26 -3.69 12.92
N GLY A 286 34.39 -4.20 14.15
CA GLY A 286 35.46 -5.10 14.58
C GLY A 286 35.36 -6.52 13.99
N LYS A 287 36.21 -7.42 14.52
CA LYS A 287 36.30 -8.84 14.11
C LYS A 287 35.15 -9.71 14.63
N THR A 288 34.35 -9.21 15.58
CA THR A 288 33.21 -9.89 16.18
C THR A 288 31.96 -9.02 16.08
N ILE A 289 30.80 -9.63 16.18
CA ILE A 289 29.52 -8.94 16.41
C ILE A 289 29.13 -9.18 17.87
N THR A 290 28.96 -8.11 18.63
CA THR A 290 28.62 -8.19 20.06
C THR A 290 27.12 -8.21 20.29
N GLY A 291 26.70 -8.85 21.37
CA GLY A 291 25.34 -8.83 21.83
C GLY A 291 25.20 -9.08 23.32
N LYS A 292 23.97 -8.99 23.81
CA LYS A 292 23.59 -9.17 25.22
C LYS A 292 22.40 -10.11 25.34
N TYR A 293 22.45 -11.00 26.32
CA TYR A 293 21.29 -11.75 26.76
C TYR A 293 20.38 -10.86 27.62
N LEU A 294 19.08 -10.85 27.31
CA LEU A 294 18.09 -9.99 27.97
C LEU A 294 17.17 -10.73 28.94
N GLY A 295 17.22 -12.06 28.97
CA GLY A 295 16.32 -12.89 29.76
C GLY A 295 15.39 -13.75 28.90
N LYS A 296 14.61 -14.61 29.56
CA LYS A 296 13.51 -15.36 28.96
C LYS A 296 12.27 -14.47 28.82
N MET A 297 11.66 -14.45 27.65
CA MET A 297 10.43 -13.69 27.39
C MET A 297 9.20 -14.30 28.05
N ILE A 298 9.18 -15.64 28.19
CA ILE A 298 8.09 -16.39 28.82
C ILE A 298 8.65 -17.55 29.65
N GLN A 299 7.91 -17.95 30.68
CA GLN A 299 8.16 -19.16 31.45
C GLN A 299 7.11 -20.21 31.08
N GLY A 300 7.52 -21.47 30.93
CA GLY A 300 6.62 -22.56 30.55
C GLY A 300 7.36 -23.70 29.86
N LYS A 301 6.66 -24.82 29.66
CA LYS A 301 7.18 -25.98 28.92
C LYS A 301 6.86 -25.86 27.44
N ASN A 302 7.71 -26.48 26.63
CA ASN A 302 7.59 -26.60 25.17
C ASN A 302 7.27 -25.27 24.43
N PRO A 303 8.04 -24.19 24.70
CA PRO A 303 7.81 -22.90 24.06
C PRO A 303 7.96 -22.98 22.54
N ASP A 304 7.08 -22.31 21.80
CA ASP A 304 7.11 -22.18 20.33
C ASP A 304 6.66 -20.76 19.93
N SER A 305 7.50 -20.00 19.21
CA SER A 305 7.25 -18.59 18.85
C SER A 305 7.11 -18.28 17.37
N ARG A 306 7.17 -19.27 16.48
CA ARG A 306 7.13 -19.15 14.99
C ARG A 306 6.87 -17.74 14.43
N GLY A 307 7.92 -17.15 13.83
CA GLY A 307 7.80 -15.94 13.01
C GLY A 307 7.22 -14.70 13.70
N SER A 308 7.06 -14.70 15.03
CA SER A 308 6.25 -13.70 15.74
C SER A 308 7.03 -12.56 16.39
N LEU A 309 8.37 -12.57 16.37
CA LEU A 309 9.14 -11.46 16.94
C LEU A 309 8.98 -10.20 16.10
N CYS A 310 8.50 -9.12 16.69
CA CYS A 310 8.39 -7.82 16.04
C CYS A 310 8.78 -6.66 16.96
N ILE A 311 9.14 -5.52 16.35
CA ILE A 311 9.38 -4.27 17.07
C ILE A 311 8.15 -3.40 16.84
N HIS A 312 7.48 -3.06 17.93
CA HIS A 312 6.32 -2.18 17.89
C HIS A 312 6.79 -0.71 17.78
N PRO A 313 6.03 0.21 17.13
CA PRO A 313 6.48 1.59 16.92
C PRO A 313 6.71 2.39 18.20
N ASP A 314 6.21 1.93 19.36
CA ASP A 314 6.54 2.49 20.68
C ASP A 314 7.97 2.14 21.18
N GLY A 315 8.70 1.34 20.41
CA GLY A 315 10.06 0.87 20.69
C GLY A 315 10.14 -0.38 21.56
N ARG A 316 9.01 -0.99 21.94
CA ARG A 316 8.98 -2.26 22.67
C ARG A 316 9.02 -3.45 21.72
N ILE A 317 9.51 -4.58 22.23
CA ILE A 317 9.69 -5.81 21.45
C ILE A 317 8.58 -6.77 21.82
N TYR A 318 7.75 -7.16 20.87
CA TYR A 318 6.62 -8.06 21.06
C TYR A 318 6.92 -9.43 20.45
N CYS A 319 6.36 -10.48 21.06
CA CYS A 319 6.46 -11.85 20.56
C CYS A 319 5.21 -12.62 20.99
N LEU A 320 4.75 -13.56 20.16
CA LEU A 320 3.74 -14.53 20.54
C LEU A 320 4.46 -15.82 20.94
N TRP A 321 4.06 -16.43 22.06
CA TRP A 321 4.62 -17.69 22.52
C TRP A 321 3.51 -18.67 22.85
N ARG A 322 3.57 -19.85 22.25
CA ARG A 322 2.75 -20.98 22.66
C ARG A 322 3.51 -21.80 23.71
N ILE A 323 2.86 -22.12 24.82
CA ILE A 323 3.39 -23.01 25.88
C ILE A 323 2.33 -24.03 26.30
N ASP A 324 2.76 -25.09 26.99
CA ASP A 324 1.84 -26.04 27.63
C ASP A 324 0.93 -25.32 28.66
N ASN A 325 -0.36 -25.65 28.63
CA ASN A 325 -1.32 -25.13 29.61
C ASN A 325 -1.24 -25.90 30.93
N ASP A 326 -0.31 -25.51 31.79
CA ASP A 326 -0.15 -26.07 33.14
C ASP A 326 -1.01 -25.31 34.20
N THR A 327 -1.93 -24.44 33.78
CA THR A 327 -2.66 -23.53 34.69
C THR A 327 -3.81 -24.20 35.45
N GLY A 328 -4.24 -25.39 35.01
CA GLY A 328 -5.45 -26.06 35.50
C GLY A 328 -6.76 -25.46 34.95
N PHE A 329 -6.70 -24.38 34.17
CA PHE A 329 -7.85 -23.77 33.52
C PHE A 329 -7.90 -24.16 32.03
N GLY A 330 -8.64 -25.22 31.74
CA GLY A 330 -8.65 -25.85 30.42
C GLY A 330 -7.51 -26.87 30.25
N SER A 331 -7.24 -27.24 28.99
CA SER A 331 -6.18 -28.21 28.65
C SER A 331 -5.50 -27.81 27.33
N GLY A 332 -4.42 -28.50 26.94
CA GLY A 332 -3.71 -28.23 25.69
C GLY A 332 -2.65 -27.16 25.84
N TYR A 333 -2.68 -26.15 24.97
CA TYR A 333 -1.68 -25.09 24.89
C TYR A 333 -2.33 -23.71 24.97
N LEU A 334 -1.57 -22.71 25.41
CA LEU A 334 -2.00 -21.31 25.41
C LEU A 334 -1.01 -20.46 24.62
N HIS A 335 -1.53 -19.49 23.87
CA HIS A 335 -0.75 -18.52 23.09
C HIS A 335 -0.69 -17.19 23.86
N HIS A 336 0.46 -16.92 24.47
CA HIS A 336 0.72 -15.73 25.27
C HIS A 336 1.35 -14.63 24.43
N LEU A 337 0.74 -13.46 24.41
CA LEU A 337 1.39 -12.26 23.91
C LEU A 337 2.31 -11.72 24.99
N VAL A 338 3.60 -11.59 24.68
CA VAL A 338 4.60 -11.07 25.62
C VAL A 338 5.33 -9.89 25.01
N ARG A 339 5.92 -9.06 25.87
CA ARG A 339 6.80 -7.99 25.42
C ARG A 339 8.02 -7.78 26.32
N TYR A 340 9.06 -7.23 25.72
CA TYR A 340 10.19 -6.62 26.41
C TYR A 340 10.13 -5.10 26.26
N ASP A 341 10.24 -4.36 27.37
CA ASP A 341 10.41 -2.92 27.39
C ASP A 341 11.92 -2.58 27.54
N PRO A 342 12.61 -2.11 26.49
CA PRO A 342 14.04 -1.81 26.55
C PRO A 342 14.39 -0.66 27.51
N LYS A 343 13.45 0.25 27.78
CA LYS A 343 13.67 1.38 28.70
C LYS A 343 13.61 0.91 30.14
N LYS A 344 12.64 0.06 30.47
CA LYS A 344 12.46 -0.51 31.82
C LYS A 344 13.28 -1.78 32.06
N LYS A 345 13.86 -2.36 30.99
CA LYS A 345 14.56 -3.66 30.99
C LYS A 345 13.68 -4.77 31.58
N LYS A 346 12.40 -4.78 31.22
CA LYS A 346 11.40 -5.66 31.84
C LYS A 346 10.71 -6.54 30.80
N MET A 347 10.55 -7.82 31.13
CA MET A 347 9.69 -8.77 30.43
C MET A 347 8.28 -8.73 31.03
N GLU A 348 7.26 -8.76 30.18
CA GLU A 348 5.85 -8.72 30.58
C GLU A 348 5.06 -9.76 29.77
N ASP A 349 4.37 -10.65 30.46
CA ASP A 349 3.30 -11.46 29.89
C ASP A 349 2.01 -10.64 29.90
N LEU A 350 1.50 -10.33 28.71
CA LEU A 350 0.33 -9.46 28.53
C LEU A 350 -0.98 -10.25 28.62
N GLY A 351 -0.92 -11.58 28.45
CA GLY A 351 -2.05 -12.47 28.53
C GLY A 351 -2.19 -13.40 27.33
N VAL A 352 -3.22 -14.24 27.40
CA VAL A 352 -3.58 -15.25 26.41
C VAL A 352 -4.44 -14.63 25.32
N ILE A 353 -4.16 -14.95 24.06
CA ILE A 353 -4.98 -14.52 22.92
C ILE A 353 -6.41 -15.07 23.04
N ALA A 354 -7.41 -14.22 22.86
CA ALA A 354 -8.83 -14.60 22.82
C ALA A 354 -9.50 -14.05 21.57
N ILE A 355 -10.53 -14.74 21.07
CA ILE A 355 -11.26 -14.33 19.88
C ILE A 355 -12.53 -13.57 20.27
N GLU A 356 -12.66 -12.33 19.79
CA GLU A 356 -13.81 -11.48 20.11
C GLU A 356 -15.07 -11.82 19.28
N ASN A 357 -14.88 -12.32 18.07
CA ASN A 357 -15.93 -12.62 17.10
C ASN A 357 -15.96 -14.13 16.76
N PRO A 358 -16.35 -15.02 17.69
CA PRO A 358 -16.25 -16.47 17.51
C PRO A 358 -17.08 -17.03 16.34
N SER A 359 -17.96 -16.23 15.74
CA SER A 359 -18.72 -16.54 14.52
C SER A 359 -17.93 -16.34 13.22
N PHE A 360 -16.66 -15.92 13.26
CA PHE A 360 -15.83 -15.73 12.07
C PHE A 360 -15.64 -17.01 11.23
N PHE A 361 -15.81 -18.17 11.87
CA PHE A 361 -15.76 -19.48 11.25
C PHE A 361 -16.79 -20.40 11.89
N ASP A 362 -17.28 -21.37 11.14
CA ASP A 362 -18.27 -22.33 11.63
C ASP A 362 -17.58 -23.50 12.36
N PHE A 363 -17.46 -23.37 13.68
CA PHE A 363 -16.94 -24.40 14.58
C PHE A 363 -17.98 -25.45 15.00
N SER A 364 -19.21 -25.38 14.50
CA SER A 364 -20.23 -26.37 14.84
C SER A 364 -19.84 -27.77 14.32
N PRO A 365 -20.25 -28.84 15.02
CA PRO A 365 -20.08 -30.18 14.48
C PRO A 365 -20.83 -30.34 13.15
N GLY A 366 -20.37 -31.27 12.32
CA GLY A 366 -21.06 -31.67 11.12
C GLY A 366 -22.40 -32.37 11.42
N PRO A 367 -23.18 -32.72 10.37
CA PRO A 367 -24.44 -33.44 10.52
C PRO A 367 -24.31 -34.79 11.25
N ASP A 368 -23.12 -35.38 11.25
CA ASP A 368 -22.79 -36.64 11.94
C ASP A 368 -22.38 -36.44 13.42
N GLY A 369 -22.45 -35.21 13.92
CA GLY A 369 -22.06 -34.84 15.28
C GLY A 369 -20.55 -34.75 15.50
N LYS A 370 -19.71 -34.98 14.48
CA LYS A 370 -18.25 -34.91 14.62
C LYS A 370 -17.74 -33.49 14.35
N PRO A 371 -16.60 -33.07 14.94
CA PRO A 371 -15.96 -31.80 14.58
C PRO A 371 -15.67 -31.75 13.08
N LYS A 372 -16.01 -30.62 12.44
CA LYS A 372 -15.65 -30.41 11.02
C LYS A 372 -14.12 -30.41 10.86
N PRO A 373 -13.59 -30.84 9.70
CA PRO A 373 -12.16 -30.77 9.42
C PRO A 373 -11.59 -29.39 9.76
N PHE A 374 -10.37 -29.38 10.27
CA PHE A 374 -9.63 -28.15 10.58
C PHE A 374 -10.26 -27.21 11.62
N THR A 375 -11.30 -27.61 12.36
CA THR A 375 -11.80 -26.83 13.52
C THR A 375 -10.91 -26.96 14.77
N HIS A 376 -9.97 -27.90 14.77
CA HIS A 376 -9.17 -28.30 15.93
C HIS A 376 -8.04 -27.33 16.30
N GLY A 377 -7.73 -26.33 15.47
CA GLY A 377 -6.72 -25.32 15.80
C GLY A 377 -7.20 -24.28 16.83
N PHE A 378 -8.48 -24.32 17.20
CA PHE A 378 -9.05 -23.50 18.27
C PHE A 378 -9.78 -24.38 19.29
N HIS A 379 -9.89 -23.89 20.51
CA HIS A 379 -10.69 -24.54 21.55
C HIS A 379 -11.40 -23.52 22.43
N LYS A 380 -12.39 -23.98 23.20
CA LYS A 380 -13.02 -23.16 24.23
C LYS A 380 -12.42 -23.49 25.59
N LEU A 381 -12.07 -22.46 26.34
CA LEU A 381 -11.66 -22.57 27.74
C LEU A 381 -12.91 -22.76 28.64
N PRO A 382 -12.76 -23.11 29.94
CA PRO A 382 -13.88 -23.38 30.84
C PRO A 382 -14.91 -22.23 30.99
N ASP A 383 -14.52 -20.98 30.71
CA ASP A 383 -15.41 -19.82 30.69
C ASP A 383 -16.14 -19.60 29.34
N GLY A 384 -15.91 -20.47 28.36
CA GLY A 384 -16.49 -20.40 27.02
C GLY A 384 -15.68 -19.56 26.02
N THR A 385 -14.57 -18.94 26.43
CA THR A 385 -13.72 -18.11 25.57
C THR A 385 -13.04 -18.96 24.50
N LEU A 386 -13.17 -18.55 23.23
CA LEU A 386 -12.48 -19.19 22.11
C LEU A 386 -11.05 -18.67 22.01
N THR A 387 -10.06 -19.56 21.94
CA THR A 387 -8.64 -19.21 21.84
C THR A 387 -7.90 -20.16 20.88
N PRO A 388 -6.83 -19.70 20.18
CA PRO A 388 -5.94 -20.58 19.43
C PRO A 388 -5.35 -21.68 20.31
N LEU A 389 -5.33 -22.91 19.79
CA LEU A 389 -4.76 -24.08 20.45
C LEU A 389 -3.39 -24.44 19.88
N HIS A 390 -3.29 -24.78 18.59
CA HIS A 390 -2.12 -25.50 18.11
C HIS A 390 -0.96 -24.64 17.63
N VAL A 391 -1.14 -23.80 16.61
CA VAL A 391 -0.03 -23.16 15.90
C VAL A 391 -0.40 -21.76 15.44
N HIS A 392 0.39 -20.77 15.87
CA HIS A 392 0.53 -19.49 15.17
C HIS A 392 1.73 -19.58 14.22
N MET A 393 1.74 -18.77 13.16
CA MET A 393 2.79 -18.82 12.13
C MET A 393 3.58 -17.53 11.99
N ALA A 394 2.95 -16.37 12.10
CA ALA A 394 3.63 -15.08 11.99
C ALA A 394 2.98 -14.05 12.91
N MET A 395 3.73 -13.01 13.26
CA MET A 395 3.17 -11.79 13.83
C MET A 395 3.98 -10.57 13.38
N ILE A 396 3.28 -9.48 13.10
CA ILE A 396 3.86 -8.16 12.82
C ILE A 396 3.22 -7.10 13.73
N ALA A 397 3.93 -6.00 13.94
CA ALA A 397 3.36 -4.76 14.45
C ALA A 397 3.30 -3.76 13.29
N THR A 398 2.14 -3.16 13.06
CA THR A 398 1.96 -2.15 12.02
C THR A 398 2.44 -0.77 12.48
N ARG A 399 2.56 0.18 11.55
CA ARG A 399 2.96 1.58 11.83
C ARG A 399 2.07 2.29 12.85
N ASP A 400 0.78 1.96 12.88
CA ASP A 400 -0.17 2.48 13.87
C ASP A 400 -0.21 1.67 15.17
N GLY A 401 0.60 0.62 15.29
CA GLY A 401 0.74 -0.20 16.49
C GLY A 401 -0.28 -1.33 16.65
N VAL A 402 -1.14 -1.56 15.65
CA VAL A 402 -1.98 -2.76 15.63
C VAL A 402 -1.08 -3.99 15.43
N LEU A 403 -1.33 -5.06 16.18
CA LEU A 403 -0.63 -6.32 15.94
C LEU A 403 -1.48 -7.21 15.04
N TYR A 404 -0.86 -7.81 14.03
CA TYR A 404 -1.47 -8.83 13.20
C TYR A 404 -0.73 -10.14 13.37
N ALA A 405 -1.47 -11.25 13.53
CA ALA A 405 -0.91 -12.58 13.64
C ALA A 405 -1.67 -13.59 12.78
N THR A 406 -1.02 -14.65 12.34
CA THR A 406 -1.68 -15.76 11.62
C THR A 406 -1.74 -17.04 12.47
N VAL A 407 -2.87 -17.74 12.41
CA VAL A 407 -3.13 -19.01 13.12
C VAL A 407 -3.64 -20.05 12.14
N LEU A 408 -3.30 -21.33 12.35
CA LEU A 408 -3.77 -22.44 11.50
C LEU A 408 -4.97 -23.19 12.08
N TYR A 409 -5.73 -23.80 11.18
CA TYR A 409 -6.87 -24.69 11.46
C TYR A 409 -8.01 -24.01 12.25
N PRO A 410 -8.81 -23.13 11.62
CA PRO A 410 -8.72 -22.67 10.22
C PRO A 410 -7.63 -21.61 10.01
N PHE A 411 -7.20 -21.38 8.76
CA PHE A 411 -6.18 -20.37 8.44
C PHE A 411 -6.76 -18.97 8.64
N THR A 412 -6.29 -18.30 9.68
CA THR A 412 -6.95 -17.11 10.24
C THR A 412 -5.95 -15.97 10.37
N LEU A 413 -6.37 -14.76 9.99
CA LEU A 413 -5.71 -13.51 10.36
C LEU A 413 -6.35 -12.96 11.64
N LEU A 414 -5.52 -12.70 12.65
CA LEU A 414 -5.90 -12.05 13.89
C LEU A 414 -5.47 -10.58 13.86
N ARG A 415 -6.37 -9.67 14.23
CA ARG A 415 -6.13 -8.24 14.41
C ARG A 415 -6.29 -7.87 15.88
N ILE A 416 -5.22 -7.37 16.51
CA ILE A 416 -5.18 -7.01 17.94
C ILE A 416 -4.97 -5.49 18.05
N GLU A 417 -6.03 -4.76 18.37
CA GLU A 417 -6.00 -3.29 18.43
C GLU A 417 -5.63 -2.71 19.80
N GLN A 418 -5.57 -3.53 20.84
CA GLN A 418 -5.30 -3.08 22.21
C GLN A 418 -3.99 -2.26 22.36
N PHE A 419 -3.03 -2.46 21.44
CA PHE A 419 -1.74 -1.77 21.43
C PHE A 419 -1.62 -0.67 20.39
N LYS A 420 -2.71 -0.41 19.64
CA LYS A 420 -2.77 0.69 18.67
C LYS A 420 -2.35 1.99 19.34
N ILE A 421 -1.40 2.68 18.72
CA ILE A 421 -0.95 4.00 19.14
C ILE A 421 -2.05 4.97 18.75
N GLN A 422 -2.85 5.38 19.74
CA GLN A 422 -3.74 6.53 19.58
C GLN A 422 -2.90 7.80 19.51
N LYS A 423 -2.43 8.13 18.30
CA LYS A 423 -1.93 9.47 18.02
C LYS A 423 -3.16 10.38 17.93
N THR A 424 -3.69 10.81 19.07
CA THR A 424 -4.78 11.79 19.09
C THR A 424 -4.19 13.15 18.75
N LEU A 425 -3.97 13.38 17.45
CA LEU A 425 -3.65 14.71 16.95
C LEU A 425 -4.82 15.63 17.27
N LYS A 426 -4.50 16.79 17.84
CA LYS A 426 -5.46 17.86 18.11
C LYS A 426 -5.32 18.93 17.04
N SER A 427 -6.35 19.77 16.92
CA SER A 427 -6.29 20.94 16.06
C SER A 427 -5.04 21.77 16.33
N GLY A 428 -4.19 21.89 15.32
CA GLY A 428 -2.92 22.59 15.39
C GLY A 428 -1.68 21.72 15.62
N ASP A 429 -1.82 20.46 16.00
CA ASP A 429 -0.68 19.54 16.03
C ASP A 429 -0.16 19.33 14.59
N PRO A 430 1.17 19.23 14.37
CA PRO A 430 1.72 18.91 13.05
C PRO A 430 1.12 17.63 12.47
N GLY A 431 0.61 17.73 11.24
CA GLY A 431 -0.01 16.62 10.52
C GLY A 431 -1.53 16.47 10.72
N TYR A 432 -2.14 17.21 11.65
CA TYR A 432 -3.59 17.13 11.89
C TYR A 432 -4.42 17.65 10.70
N ALA A 433 -3.96 18.71 10.05
CA ALA A 433 -4.66 19.29 8.89
C ALA A 433 -4.49 18.39 7.67
N MET A 434 -3.28 17.85 7.48
CA MET A 434 -2.97 16.86 6.45
C MET A 434 -3.82 15.59 6.58
N GLU A 435 -3.97 15.05 7.80
CA GLU A 435 -4.77 13.85 8.05
C GLU A 435 -6.24 14.05 7.66
N GLN A 436 -6.83 15.20 8.00
CA GLN A 436 -8.19 15.55 7.55
C GLN A 436 -8.30 15.57 6.02
N TYR A 437 -7.32 16.18 5.33
CA TYR A 437 -7.33 16.26 3.87
C TYR A 437 -7.19 14.86 3.23
N CYS A 438 -6.21 14.06 3.64
CA CYS A 438 -6.03 12.68 3.15
C CYS A 438 -7.28 11.81 3.38
N LYS A 439 -7.94 11.97 4.54
CA LYS A 439 -9.21 11.29 4.81
C LYS A 439 -10.29 11.73 3.82
N ALA A 440 -10.47 13.03 3.60
CA ALA A 440 -11.46 13.55 2.66
C ALA A 440 -11.25 13.03 1.23
N VAL A 441 -9.99 12.82 0.81
CA VAL A 441 -9.67 12.23 -0.50
C VAL A 441 -10.05 10.75 -0.57
N CYS A 442 -9.82 9.97 0.49
CA CYS A 442 -10.27 8.58 0.55
C CYS A 442 -11.81 8.49 0.55
N ASP A 443 -12.48 9.34 1.32
CA ASP A 443 -13.94 9.43 1.35
C ASP A 443 -14.51 9.82 -0.02
N ALA A 444 -13.82 10.72 -0.75
CA ALA A 444 -14.18 11.06 -2.13
C ALA A 444 -14.05 9.85 -3.08
N CYS A 445 -13.02 9.01 -2.92
CA CYS A 445 -12.91 7.78 -3.69
C CYS A 445 -14.08 6.83 -3.39
N ASP A 446 -14.49 6.69 -2.12
CA ASP A 446 -15.64 5.86 -1.72
C ASP A 446 -16.95 6.40 -2.29
N MET A 447 -17.12 7.72 -2.33
CA MET A 447 -18.27 8.36 -2.95
C MET A 447 -18.33 8.10 -4.46
N VAL A 448 -17.22 8.26 -5.18
CA VAL A 448 -17.14 7.92 -6.63
C VAL A 448 -17.40 6.43 -6.86
N GLU A 449 -16.85 5.56 -6.02
CA GLU A 449 -17.07 4.11 -6.10
C GLU A 449 -18.55 3.74 -5.91
N SER A 450 -19.27 4.44 -5.01
CA SER A 450 -20.70 4.23 -4.79
C SER A 450 -21.56 4.64 -6.00
N ASN A 451 -21.06 5.52 -6.87
CA ASN A 451 -21.73 5.98 -8.08
C ASN A 451 -21.39 5.18 -9.34
N LEU A 452 -20.67 4.06 -9.22
CA LEU A 452 -20.20 3.28 -10.38
C LEU A 452 -21.32 2.75 -11.27
N GLU A 453 -22.50 2.46 -10.73
CA GLU A 453 -23.64 2.05 -11.56
C GLU A 453 -24.02 3.15 -12.57
N LYS A 454 -24.11 4.41 -12.11
CA LYS A 454 -24.35 5.55 -12.99
C LYS A 454 -23.19 5.77 -13.97
N ILE A 455 -21.95 5.76 -13.47
CA ILE A 455 -20.75 5.98 -14.29
C ILE A 455 -20.66 4.94 -15.41
N THR A 456 -20.89 3.65 -15.09
CA THR A 456 -20.85 2.56 -16.07
C THR A 456 -21.94 2.69 -17.14
N SER A 457 -23.16 3.09 -16.75
CA SER A 457 -24.26 3.34 -17.69
C SER A 457 -23.94 4.46 -18.68
N VAL A 458 -23.46 5.60 -18.18
CA VAL A 458 -23.04 6.74 -19.02
C VAL A 458 -21.86 6.36 -19.91
N ALA A 459 -20.88 5.63 -19.37
CA ALA A 459 -19.73 5.15 -20.13
C ALA A 459 -20.11 4.24 -21.30
N GLU A 460 -21.07 3.33 -21.10
CA GLU A 460 -21.58 2.46 -22.16
C GLU A 460 -22.24 3.26 -23.28
N PHE A 461 -23.02 4.28 -22.92
CA PHE A 461 -23.62 5.19 -23.90
C PHE A 461 -22.57 5.97 -24.69
N VAL A 462 -21.54 6.49 -24.01
CA VAL A 462 -20.41 7.19 -24.65
C VAL A 462 -19.62 6.25 -25.56
N ALA A 463 -19.34 5.02 -25.12
CA ALA A 463 -18.65 4.01 -25.91
C ALA A 463 -19.43 3.66 -27.20
N ASP A 464 -20.74 3.45 -27.11
CA ASP A 464 -21.59 3.15 -28.26
C ASP A 464 -21.62 4.31 -29.28
N ARG A 465 -21.55 5.56 -28.80
CA ARG A 465 -21.44 6.75 -29.67
C ARG A 465 -20.06 6.84 -30.34
N HIS A 466 -19.00 6.59 -29.57
CA HIS A 466 -17.63 6.63 -30.06
C HIS A 466 -17.39 5.55 -31.14
N LEU A 467 -17.87 4.32 -30.92
CA LEU A 467 -17.81 3.22 -31.90
C LEU A 467 -18.48 3.56 -33.24
N LYS A 468 -19.48 4.45 -33.22
CA LYS A 468 -20.20 4.92 -34.41
C LYS A 468 -19.56 6.17 -35.04
N GLY A 469 -18.34 6.53 -34.64
CA GLY A 469 -17.57 7.63 -35.19
C GLY A 469 -17.71 8.96 -34.44
N GLY A 470 -18.37 8.99 -33.28
CA GLY A 470 -18.44 10.15 -32.39
C GLY A 470 -17.10 10.48 -31.72
N LEU A 471 -16.79 11.77 -31.52
CA LEU A 471 -15.62 12.20 -30.75
C LEU A 471 -15.99 12.49 -29.30
N ILE A 472 -15.04 12.25 -28.40
CA ILE A 472 -15.11 12.65 -27.01
C ILE A 472 -14.23 13.88 -26.88
N GLY A 473 -14.77 14.99 -26.42
CA GLY A 473 -14.02 16.24 -26.39
C GLY A 473 -14.51 17.20 -25.33
N PHE A 474 -13.97 18.41 -25.40
CA PHE A 474 -14.27 19.49 -24.49
C PHE A 474 -14.89 20.62 -25.29
N ALA A 475 -16.01 21.14 -24.83
CA ALA A 475 -16.51 22.37 -25.38
C ALA A 475 -15.55 23.52 -25.02
N PRO A 476 -15.22 24.45 -25.94
CA PRO A 476 -14.37 25.61 -25.67
C PRO A 476 -15.13 26.69 -24.86
N ILE A 477 -15.88 26.25 -23.86
CA ILE A 477 -16.83 27.05 -23.10
C ILE A 477 -16.28 27.31 -21.69
N VAL A 478 -15.65 26.31 -21.07
CA VAL A 478 -15.18 26.37 -19.67
C VAL A 478 -13.81 25.73 -19.57
N TYR A 479 -12.88 26.40 -18.90
CA TYR A 479 -11.58 25.85 -18.51
C TYR A 479 -11.42 26.03 -17.00
N GLN A 480 -11.82 25.01 -16.25
CA GLN A 480 -11.63 24.90 -14.80
C GLN A 480 -10.96 23.56 -14.48
N GLY A 481 -9.88 23.24 -15.21
CA GLY A 481 -8.93 22.18 -14.86
C GLY A 481 -9.28 20.75 -15.30
N LEU A 482 -10.52 20.29 -15.19
CA LEU A 482 -10.86 18.90 -15.53
C LEU A 482 -10.57 18.58 -17.00
N GLN A 483 -10.89 19.51 -17.90
CA GLN A 483 -10.65 19.35 -19.32
C GLN A 483 -9.16 19.21 -19.61
N ASP A 484 -8.32 20.07 -19.01
CA ASP A 484 -6.87 20.00 -19.14
C ASP A 484 -6.33 18.68 -18.55
N GLU A 485 -6.87 18.24 -17.41
CA GLU A 485 -6.49 16.96 -16.80
C GLU A 485 -6.78 15.79 -17.72
N LEU A 486 -7.95 15.72 -18.34
CA LEU A 486 -8.27 14.61 -19.23
C LEU A 486 -7.53 14.71 -20.58
N TRP A 487 -7.04 15.91 -20.95
CA TRP A 487 -6.39 16.14 -22.23
C TRP A 487 -4.91 15.73 -22.24
N GLY A 488 -4.51 14.81 -23.11
CA GLY A 488 -3.09 14.58 -23.42
C GLY A 488 -2.28 13.93 -22.30
N ARG A 489 -2.94 13.41 -21.26
CA ARG A 489 -2.31 12.68 -20.15
C ARG A 489 -1.94 11.24 -20.54
N SER A 490 -0.79 10.77 -20.07
CA SER A 490 -0.39 9.36 -20.18
C SER A 490 -1.45 8.46 -19.57
N GLY A 491 -1.79 7.37 -20.25
CA GLY A 491 -2.84 6.45 -19.82
C GLY A 491 -4.28 6.94 -20.01
N GLY A 492 -4.49 8.11 -20.64
CA GLY A 492 -5.82 8.57 -21.08
C GLY A 492 -6.13 8.22 -22.53
N ILE A 493 -7.38 8.45 -22.95
CA ILE A 493 -7.81 8.25 -24.35
C ILE A 493 -7.05 9.23 -25.24
N LEU A 494 -6.45 8.72 -26.31
CA LEU A 494 -5.50 9.50 -27.10
C LEU A 494 -6.17 10.60 -27.95
N HIS A 495 -7.39 10.35 -28.43
CA HIS A 495 -8.18 11.27 -29.26
C HIS A 495 -9.22 12.08 -28.48
N ILE A 496 -8.96 12.39 -27.22
CA ILE A 496 -9.82 13.32 -26.48
C ILE A 496 -9.55 14.76 -26.91
N GLY A 497 -10.61 15.47 -27.32
CA GLY A 497 -10.57 16.82 -27.89
C GLY A 497 -11.21 16.90 -29.29
N PHE A 498 -11.96 17.97 -29.59
CA PHE A 498 -12.66 18.12 -30.88
C PHE A 498 -11.74 18.47 -32.07
N ASP A 499 -10.47 18.76 -31.80
CA ASP A 499 -9.43 19.08 -32.77
C ASP A 499 -8.62 17.85 -33.25
N ARG A 500 -8.91 16.67 -32.72
CA ARG A 500 -8.10 15.44 -32.92
C ARG A 500 -8.92 14.27 -33.49
N PRO A 501 -9.58 14.43 -34.64
CA PRO A 501 -10.30 13.31 -35.23
C PRO A 501 -9.33 12.25 -35.76
N PHE A 502 -9.63 10.97 -35.52
CA PHE A 502 -8.97 9.83 -36.17
C PHE A 502 -9.44 9.63 -37.63
N LYS A 503 -10.53 10.31 -38.03
CA LYS A 503 -11.08 10.32 -39.39
C LYS A 503 -11.17 11.76 -39.89
N LYS A 504 -10.42 12.09 -40.96
CA LYS A 504 -10.37 13.45 -41.51
C LYS A 504 -11.75 13.98 -41.94
N ASP A 505 -12.49 13.18 -42.70
CA ASP A 505 -13.79 13.58 -43.26
C ASP A 505 -14.95 12.92 -42.48
N ARG A 506 -15.40 13.60 -41.41
CA ARG A 506 -16.55 13.15 -40.60
C ARG A 506 -17.87 13.66 -41.18
N THR A 507 -18.84 12.76 -41.31
CA THR A 507 -20.22 13.05 -41.72
C THR A 507 -20.96 13.87 -40.66
N SER A 508 -22.05 14.53 -41.04
CA SER A 508 -22.94 15.21 -40.09
C SER A 508 -23.50 14.26 -39.03
N GLU A 509 -23.73 13.01 -39.40
CA GLU A 509 -24.29 11.98 -38.52
C GLU A 509 -23.27 11.49 -37.50
N GLU A 510 -22.00 11.38 -37.90
CA GLU A 510 -20.90 11.16 -36.95
C GLU A 510 -20.76 12.33 -35.97
N LYS A 511 -20.82 13.57 -36.45
CA LYS A 511 -20.73 14.77 -35.58
C LYS A 511 -21.88 14.86 -34.58
N LYS A 512 -23.09 14.43 -34.97
CA LYS A 512 -24.23 14.31 -34.03
C LYS A 512 -23.99 13.27 -32.94
N LEU A 513 -22.98 12.41 -33.05
CA LEU A 513 -22.60 11.42 -32.05
C LEU A 513 -21.53 11.94 -31.07
N ASP A 514 -21.10 13.18 -31.20
CA ASP A 514 -20.09 13.78 -30.33
C ASP A 514 -20.55 13.83 -28.86
N VAL A 515 -19.56 13.79 -27.96
CA VAL A 515 -19.72 13.87 -26.51
C VAL A 515 -18.85 15.01 -25.99
N SER A 516 -19.42 15.90 -25.17
CA SER A 516 -18.70 16.98 -24.51
C SER A 516 -18.61 16.73 -23.01
N ILE A 517 -17.40 16.78 -22.47
CA ILE A 517 -17.11 16.73 -21.03
C ILE A 517 -16.84 18.16 -20.54
N ILE A 518 -17.51 18.59 -19.48
CA ILE A 518 -17.33 19.92 -18.89
C ILE A 518 -17.24 19.82 -17.36
N GLY A 519 -16.19 20.39 -16.78
CA GLY A 519 -15.99 20.44 -15.34
C GLY A 519 -16.07 21.85 -14.76
N TRP A 520 -16.69 21.96 -13.59
CA TRP A 520 -16.77 23.19 -12.78
C TRP A 520 -16.19 22.93 -11.38
N GLN A 521 -15.19 23.75 -11.02
CA GLN A 521 -14.64 23.81 -9.65
C GLN A 521 -15.38 24.85 -8.81
N THR A 522 -15.90 25.89 -9.47
CA THR A 522 -16.59 27.02 -8.89
C THR A 522 -17.72 27.51 -9.81
N LYS A 523 -18.29 28.67 -9.52
CA LYS A 523 -19.31 29.34 -10.34
C LYS A 523 -18.85 29.49 -11.81
N PRO A 524 -19.80 29.67 -12.76
CA PRO A 524 -19.49 29.99 -14.15
C PRO A 524 -18.53 31.17 -14.28
N ILE A 525 -17.60 31.08 -15.24
CA ILE A 525 -16.58 32.12 -15.51
C ILE A 525 -16.67 32.70 -16.91
N THR A 526 -17.46 32.07 -17.79
CA THR A 526 -17.70 32.50 -19.16
C THR A 526 -19.13 33.02 -19.29
N ASN A 527 -19.33 34.01 -20.15
CA ASN A 527 -20.67 34.51 -20.43
C ASN A 527 -21.47 33.51 -21.29
N ASN A 528 -22.78 33.41 -21.01
CA ASN A 528 -23.73 32.58 -21.77
C ASN A 528 -23.38 31.07 -21.83
N GLU A 529 -22.68 30.54 -20.83
CA GLU A 529 -22.28 29.11 -20.78
C GLU A 529 -23.44 28.16 -21.04
N ALA A 530 -24.56 28.29 -20.31
CA ALA A 530 -25.73 27.43 -20.47
C ALA A 530 -26.35 27.48 -21.87
N GLN A 531 -26.41 28.66 -22.50
CA GLN A 531 -26.92 28.81 -23.87
C GLN A 531 -26.00 28.11 -24.88
N ARG A 532 -24.68 28.18 -24.69
CA ARG A 532 -23.70 27.48 -25.53
C ARG A 532 -23.81 25.97 -25.36
N ILE A 533 -24.04 25.47 -24.14
CA ILE A 533 -24.31 24.05 -23.87
C ILE A 533 -25.59 23.59 -24.58
N ASN A 534 -26.68 24.35 -24.46
CA ASN A 534 -27.93 24.04 -25.17
C ASN A 534 -27.76 24.00 -26.70
N SER A 535 -26.88 24.85 -27.25
CA SER A 535 -26.55 24.84 -28.68
C SER A 535 -25.81 23.57 -29.11
N LEU A 536 -24.92 23.04 -28.27
CA LEU A 536 -24.27 21.75 -28.53
C LEU A 536 -25.28 20.60 -28.55
N ARG A 537 -26.19 20.59 -27.57
CA ARG A 537 -27.26 19.57 -27.48
C ARG A 537 -28.22 19.63 -28.66
N ALA A 538 -28.58 20.84 -29.10
CA ALA A 538 -29.40 21.03 -30.30
C ALA A 538 -28.74 20.43 -31.56
N ASN A 539 -27.40 20.37 -31.60
CA ASN A 539 -26.64 19.74 -32.67
C ASN A 539 -26.40 18.23 -32.46
N GLY A 540 -27.04 17.61 -31.46
CA GLY A 540 -26.94 16.20 -31.14
C GLY A 540 -25.79 15.81 -30.20
N THR A 541 -24.93 16.75 -29.80
CA THR A 541 -23.83 16.47 -28.86
C THR A 541 -24.39 16.10 -27.49
N TYR A 542 -23.90 15.01 -26.90
CA TYR A 542 -24.26 14.61 -25.54
C TYR A 542 -23.33 15.28 -24.53
N VAL A 543 -23.88 15.99 -23.55
CA VAL A 543 -23.10 16.83 -22.62
C VAL A 543 -23.10 16.25 -21.22
N ILE A 544 -21.90 15.97 -20.71
CA ILE A 544 -21.66 15.44 -19.37
C ILE A 544 -21.00 16.53 -18.51
N GLY A 545 -21.68 16.90 -17.43
CA GLY A 545 -21.20 17.88 -16.46
C GLY A 545 -20.62 17.25 -15.20
N PHE A 546 -19.60 17.89 -14.64
CA PHE A 546 -18.96 17.52 -13.36
C PHE A 546 -18.86 18.78 -12.48
N GLY A 547 -19.31 18.71 -11.24
CA GLY A 547 -19.18 19.85 -10.31
C GLY A 547 -20.19 19.79 -9.16
N PRO A 548 -20.17 20.80 -8.27
CA PRO A 548 -21.09 20.86 -7.14
C PRO A 548 -22.52 21.16 -7.60
N GLU A 549 -23.37 20.14 -7.69
CA GLU A 549 -24.74 20.25 -8.21
C GLU A 549 -25.59 21.25 -7.41
N LYS A 550 -25.34 21.31 -6.10
CA LYS A 550 -26.07 22.18 -5.17
C LYS A 550 -25.54 23.61 -5.10
N LEU A 551 -24.56 23.99 -5.95
CA LEU A 551 -24.10 25.38 -6.04
C LEU A 551 -25.11 26.20 -6.86
N PRO A 552 -25.81 27.19 -6.28
CA PRO A 552 -26.89 27.91 -6.96
C PRO A 552 -26.48 28.55 -8.28
N GLU A 553 -25.24 29.04 -8.38
CA GLU A 553 -24.70 29.68 -9.58
C GLU A 553 -24.53 28.73 -10.76
N LEU A 554 -24.58 27.41 -10.55
CA LEU A 554 -24.51 26.38 -11.60
C LEU A 554 -25.87 25.83 -12.01
N ALA A 555 -26.98 26.29 -11.42
CA ALA A 555 -28.31 25.70 -11.65
C ALA A 555 -28.70 25.64 -13.13
N GLU A 556 -28.32 26.63 -13.93
CA GLU A 556 -28.63 26.65 -15.37
C GLU A 556 -27.71 25.70 -16.16
N GLN A 557 -26.45 25.53 -15.75
CA GLN A 557 -25.50 24.58 -16.34
C GLN A 557 -25.92 23.13 -16.06
N VAL A 558 -26.34 22.84 -14.82
CA VAL A 558 -26.84 21.53 -14.41
C VAL A 558 -28.05 21.14 -15.27
N LYS A 559 -29.04 22.03 -15.42
CA LYS A 559 -30.20 21.81 -16.31
C LYS A 559 -29.83 21.67 -17.78
N ALA A 560 -28.79 22.37 -18.22
CA ALA A 560 -28.38 22.36 -19.62
C ALA A 560 -27.65 21.07 -20.01
N CYS A 561 -27.00 20.35 -19.09
CA CYS A 561 -26.31 19.09 -19.37
C CYS A 561 -27.30 17.92 -19.52
N ASP A 562 -26.90 16.87 -20.26
CA ASP A 562 -27.69 15.63 -20.34
C ASP A 562 -27.45 14.75 -19.10
N GLU A 563 -26.23 14.77 -18.57
CA GLU A 563 -25.85 14.08 -17.34
C GLU A 563 -25.00 14.97 -16.44
N TRP A 564 -25.08 14.69 -15.13
CA TRP A 564 -24.31 15.39 -14.11
C TRP A 564 -23.71 14.42 -13.09
N PHE A 565 -22.42 14.58 -12.80
CA PHE A 565 -21.73 13.93 -11.68
C PHE A 565 -21.46 14.96 -10.58
N ASP A 566 -22.22 14.87 -9.49
CA ASP A 566 -22.11 15.78 -8.35
C ASP A 566 -20.80 15.53 -7.57
N THR A 567 -20.10 16.60 -7.21
CA THR A 567 -18.96 16.50 -6.30
C THR A 567 -19.40 16.25 -4.85
N GLY A 568 -20.67 16.47 -4.52
CA GLY A 568 -21.23 16.22 -3.19
C GLY A 568 -20.78 17.23 -2.11
N THR A 569 -20.02 18.26 -2.48
CA THR A 569 -19.46 19.26 -1.56
C THR A 569 -20.46 20.37 -1.20
N GLY A 570 -21.54 20.51 -1.98
CA GLY A 570 -22.51 21.58 -1.78
C GLY A 570 -21.94 22.95 -2.11
N THR A 571 -22.17 23.94 -1.25
CA THR A 571 -21.73 25.33 -1.44
C THR A 571 -20.36 25.63 -0.83
N ASP A 572 -19.76 24.68 -0.11
CA ASP A 572 -18.48 24.84 0.57
C ASP A 572 -17.63 23.57 0.42
N ASP A 573 -16.67 23.59 -0.50
CA ASP A 573 -15.81 22.45 -0.81
C ASP A 573 -14.52 22.40 0.02
N ARG A 574 -14.45 23.16 1.12
CA ARG A 574 -13.32 23.10 2.06
C ARG A 574 -13.51 21.98 3.08
N CYS A 575 -12.57 21.04 3.13
CA CYS A 575 -12.67 19.83 3.96
C CYS A 575 -11.88 19.87 5.28
N VAL A 576 -11.01 20.87 5.49
CA VAL A 576 -10.15 20.97 6.68
C VAL A 576 -10.61 22.10 7.59
N ILE A 577 -10.75 21.83 8.88
CA ILE A 577 -10.96 22.85 9.92
C ILE A 577 -9.60 23.22 10.54
N LEU A 578 -9.28 24.52 10.52
CA LEU A 578 -8.05 25.10 11.06
C LEU A 578 -8.18 25.45 12.55
N PRO A 579 -7.07 25.73 13.27
CA PRO A 579 -7.10 26.03 14.71
C PRO A 579 -7.96 27.23 15.12
N ASP A 580 -8.17 28.20 14.24
CA ASP A 580 -9.02 29.38 14.49
C ASP A 580 -10.50 29.16 14.10
N GLY A 581 -10.87 27.94 13.72
CA GLY A 581 -12.23 27.58 13.28
C GLY A 581 -12.53 27.92 11.82
N THR A 582 -11.61 28.58 11.11
CA THR A 582 -11.76 28.77 9.65
C THR A 582 -11.53 27.47 8.89
N LYS A 583 -11.97 27.41 7.63
CA LYS A 583 -11.84 26.22 6.78
C LYS A 583 -10.88 26.44 5.61
N ALA A 584 -10.25 25.37 5.15
CA ALA A 584 -9.37 25.32 3.96
C ALA A 584 -9.41 23.92 3.30
N GLY A 585 -8.57 23.70 2.29
CA GLY A 585 -8.43 22.41 1.58
C GLY A 585 -9.60 22.18 0.62
N ARG A 586 -9.51 22.78 -0.58
CA ARG A 586 -10.57 22.72 -1.60
C ARG A 586 -10.62 21.34 -2.24
N MET A 587 -11.81 20.87 -2.59
CA MET A 587 -12.04 19.48 -3.02
C MET A 587 -12.66 19.32 -4.41
N ASN A 588 -13.36 20.33 -4.95
CA ASN A 588 -14.11 20.15 -6.20
C ASN A 588 -13.22 19.74 -7.37
N HIS A 589 -12.02 20.31 -7.48
CA HIS A 589 -11.07 19.99 -8.55
C HIS A 589 -10.57 18.54 -8.48
N LEU A 590 -10.32 18.03 -7.28
CA LEU A 590 -9.93 16.64 -7.05
C LEU A 590 -11.06 15.67 -7.37
N ILE A 591 -12.27 15.95 -6.87
CA ILE A 591 -13.44 15.07 -7.05
C ILE A 591 -13.88 15.01 -8.52
N ASN A 592 -13.79 16.14 -9.24
CA ASN A 592 -13.99 16.17 -10.68
C ASN A 592 -12.99 15.27 -11.41
N ALA A 593 -11.70 15.32 -11.05
CA ALA A 593 -10.68 14.46 -11.64
C ALA A 593 -10.93 12.97 -11.34
N LEU A 594 -11.34 12.62 -10.11
CA LEU A 594 -11.71 11.24 -9.75
C LEU A 594 -12.87 10.71 -10.60
N ASN A 595 -13.96 11.47 -10.69
CA ASN A 595 -15.12 11.07 -11.50
C ASN A 595 -14.76 11.01 -13.00
N GLY A 596 -14.00 11.98 -13.50
CA GLY A 596 -13.55 12.01 -14.89
C GLY A 596 -12.72 10.79 -15.26
N TRP A 597 -11.72 10.44 -14.45
CA TRP A 597 -10.90 9.25 -14.69
C TRP A 597 -11.67 7.94 -14.50
N ALA A 598 -12.61 7.87 -13.56
CA ALA A 598 -13.51 6.73 -13.43
C ALA A 598 -14.41 6.56 -14.67
N LEU A 599 -14.91 7.66 -15.25
CA LEU A 599 -15.64 7.62 -16.52
C LEU A 599 -14.76 7.12 -17.66
N ILE A 600 -13.52 7.62 -17.79
CA ILE A 600 -12.57 7.15 -18.81
C ILE A 600 -12.28 5.65 -18.66
N ALA A 601 -12.10 5.17 -17.42
CA ALA A 601 -11.94 3.76 -17.13
C ALA A 601 -13.11 2.93 -17.65
N GLU A 602 -14.34 3.34 -17.34
CA GLU A 602 -15.52 2.57 -17.77
C GLU A 602 -15.84 2.70 -19.26
N ILE A 603 -15.44 3.80 -19.91
CA ILE A 603 -15.50 3.92 -21.38
C ILE A 603 -14.56 2.88 -22.00
N PHE A 604 -13.32 2.78 -21.49
CA PHE A 604 -12.38 1.75 -21.93
C PHE A 604 -12.95 0.35 -21.72
N SER A 605 -13.45 0.04 -20.52
CA SER A 605 -14.08 -1.24 -20.22
C SER A 605 -15.25 -1.55 -21.18
N ALA A 606 -16.12 -0.59 -21.43
CA ALA A 606 -17.25 -0.76 -22.35
C ALA A 606 -16.80 -1.09 -23.78
N VAL A 607 -15.74 -0.44 -24.29
CA VAL A 607 -15.19 -0.72 -25.62
C VAL A 607 -14.55 -2.12 -25.68
N THR A 608 -13.84 -2.57 -24.63
CA THR A 608 -13.30 -3.96 -24.59
C THR A 608 -14.39 -5.01 -24.68
N ARG A 609 -15.56 -4.78 -24.07
CA ARG A 609 -16.73 -5.67 -24.17
C ARG A 609 -17.34 -5.73 -25.57
N LYS A 610 -17.00 -4.77 -26.44
CA LYS A 610 -17.39 -4.75 -27.85
C LYS A 610 -16.29 -5.29 -28.78
N GLY A 611 -15.21 -5.85 -28.22
CA GLY A 611 -14.14 -6.50 -28.97
C GLY A 611 -13.06 -5.56 -29.50
N HIS A 612 -13.00 -4.31 -29.02
CA HIS A 612 -12.01 -3.32 -29.43
C HIS A 612 -11.16 -2.84 -28.26
N THR A 613 -9.96 -2.33 -28.56
CA THR A 613 -9.06 -1.70 -27.58
C THR A 613 -8.88 -0.23 -27.96
N LEU A 614 -9.28 0.72 -27.12
CA LEU A 614 -9.15 2.16 -27.42
C LEU A 614 -7.68 2.56 -27.59
N ALA A 615 -7.40 3.49 -28.51
CA ALA A 615 -6.09 4.14 -28.58
C ALA A 615 -5.85 4.99 -27.31
N MET A 616 -4.74 4.72 -26.61
CA MET A 616 -4.37 5.33 -25.33
C MET A 616 -3.03 6.04 -25.43
N TRP A 617 -2.88 7.12 -24.66
CA TRP A 617 -1.63 7.84 -24.54
C TRP A 617 -0.58 7.01 -23.81
N LYS A 618 0.65 7.05 -24.32
CA LYS A 618 1.87 6.69 -23.60
C LYS A 618 2.64 7.97 -23.30
N SER A 619 3.19 8.09 -22.09
CA SER A 619 4.03 9.24 -21.74
C SER A 619 5.17 9.38 -22.74
N TYR A 620 5.37 10.60 -23.27
CA TYR A 620 6.50 10.94 -24.12
C TYR A 620 7.83 10.95 -23.37
N ALA A 621 7.80 10.86 -22.03
CA ALA A 621 9.01 10.63 -21.27
C ALA A 621 9.61 9.26 -21.59
N TYR A 622 8.83 8.24 -21.95
CA TYR A 622 9.39 6.95 -22.39
C TYR A 622 10.21 7.11 -23.68
N LYS A 623 11.30 6.35 -23.81
CA LYS A 623 12.17 6.34 -25.00
C LYS A 623 11.38 6.12 -26.30
N ASP A 624 10.38 5.24 -26.27
CA ASP A 624 9.50 4.93 -27.41
C ASP A 624 8.16 5.70 -27.39
N GLY A 625 7.97 6.63 -26.44
CA GLY A 625 6.76 7.43 -26.30
C GLY A 625 6.42 8.29 -27.52
N PRO A 626 7.39 9.02 -28.11
CA PRO A 626 7.15 9.79 -29.35
C PRO A 626 6.75 8.91 -30.55
N GLU A 627 7.37 7.73 -30.70
CA GLU A 627 7.02 6.77 -31.75
C GLU A 627 5.60 6.22 -31.56
N TRP A 628 5.23 5.91 -30.30
CA TRP A 628 3.88 5.53 -29.93
C TRP A 628 2.86 6.62 -30.31
N GLY A 629 3.13 7.88 -29.94
CA GLY A 629 2.29 9.02 -30.32
C GLY A 629 2.16 9.15 -31.83
N ASN A 630 3.27 9.09 -32.56
CA ASN A 630 3.28 9.17 -34.03
C ASN A 630 2.48 8.06 -34.70
N LYS A 631 2.42 6.87 -34.10
CA LYS A 631 1.65 5.75 -34.63
C LYS A 631 0.14 6.00 -34.56
N TYR A 632 -0.37 6.44 -33.41
CA TYR A 632 -1.81 6.49 -33.16
C TYR A 632 -2.44 7.89 -33.26
N PHE A 633 -1.71 8.96 -32.93
CA PHE A 633 -2.26 10.31 -32.79
C PHE A 633 -2.81 10.88 -34.10
N GLY A 634 -4.09 11.28 -34.07
CA GLY A 634 -4.88 11.68 -35.23
C GLY A 634 -5.11 10.61 -36.31
N LYS A 635 -4.76 9.33 -36.06
CA LYS A 635 -4.74 8.28 -37.10
C LYS A 635 -5.65 7.10 -36.79
N GLU A 636 -5.56 6.55 -35.59
CA GLU A 636 -6.17 5.25 -35.29
C GLU A 636 -7.10 5.33 -34.09
N GLN A 637 -8.38 5.00 -34.27
CA GLN A 637 -9.35 5.00 -33.17
C GLN A 637 -9.05 3.93 -32.12
N PHE A 638 -8.60 2.76 -32.59
CA PHE A 638 -8.38 1.56 -31.78
C PHE A 638 -6.94 1.05 -31.98
N MET A 639 -6.46 0.25 -31.03
CA MET A 639 -5.20 -0.48 -31.10
C MET A 639 -5.45 -1.99 -30.95
N ASP A 640 -6.29 -2.54 -31.83
CA ASP A 640 -6.76 -3.92 -31.77
C ASP A 640 -5.64 -4.97 -31.97
N GLU A 641 -4.44 -4.55 -32.38
CA GLU A 641 -3.24 -5.40 -32.35
C GLU A 641 -2.82 -5.83 -30.92
N TYR A 642 -3.33 -5.15 -29.88
CA TYR A 642 -3.16 -5.51 -28.47
C TYR A 642 -4.50 -5.91 -27.86
N PRO A 643 -4.99 -7.14 -28.12
CA PRO A 643 -6.33 -7.55 -27.72
C PRO A 643 -6.46 -7.64 -26.19
N VAL A 644 -7.38 -6.84 -25.64
CA VAL A 644 -7.76 -6.87 -24.23
C VAL A 644 -9.00 -7.72 -24.03
N SER A 645 -8.97 -8.63 -23.04
CA SER A 645 -10.15 -9.42 -22.68
C SER A 645 -11.29 -8.53 -22.17
N PRO A 646 -12.56 -8.85 -22.44
CA PRO A 646 -13.70 -8.05 -21.95
C PRO A 646 -13.62 -7.78 -20.44
N ILE A 647 -13.56 -6.51 -20.06
CA ILE A 647 -13.47 -6.10 -18.65
C ILE A 647 -14.88 -5.91 -18.09
N SER A 648 -15.11 -6.41 -16.87
CA SER A 648 -16.42 -6.32 -16.21
C SER A 648 -16.75 -4.88 -15.81
N LYS A 649 -18.05 -4.55 -15.75
CA LYS A 649 -18.52 -3.22 -15.34
C LYS A 649 -17.98 -2.86 -13.95
N GLY A 650 -17.40 -1.67 -13.81
CA GLY A 650 -16.89 -1.12 -12.56
C GLY A 650 -15.57 -1.73 -12.08
N GLU A 651 -15.04 -2.76 -12.73
CA GLU A 651 -13.81 -3.42 -12.31
C GLU A 651 -12.60 -2.49 -12.48
N LEU A 652 -12.51 -1.83 -13.63
CA LEU A 652 -11.37 -0.97 -13.97
C LEU A 652 -11.39 0.34 -13.18
N ALA A 653 -12.56 0.96 -13.01
CA ALA A 653 -12.67 2.14 -12.16
C ALA A 653 -12.37 1.82 -10.68
N LYS A 654 -12.78 0.66 -10.16
CA LYS A 654 -12.38 0.22 -8.80
C LYS A 654 -10.88 0.04 -8.68
N ALA A 655 -10.23 -0.58 -9.67
CA ALA A 655 -8.78 -0.69 -9.69
C ALA A 655 -8.11 0.68 -9.65
N PHE A 656 -8.58 1.64 -10.45
CA PHE A 656 -8.07 3.01 -10.41
C PHE A 656 -8.25 3.68 -9.03
N LEU A 657 -9.45 3.65 -8.46
CA LEU A 657 -9.74 4.26 -7.16
C LEU A 657 -8.95 3.60 -6.03
N ASP A 658 -8.76 2.28 -6.07
CA ASP A 658 -7.87 1.55 -5.16
C ASP A 658 -6.41 2.01 -5.27
N GLY A 659 -5.94 2.27 -6.50
CA GLY A 659 -4.63 2.86 -6.75
C GLY A 659 -4.48 4.26 -6.14
N ILE A 660 -5.50 5.11 -6.27
CA ILE A 660 -5.51 6.43 -5.61
C ILE A 660 -5.45 6.30 -4.09
N ARG A 661 -6.30 5.43 -3.49
CA ARG A 661 -6.27 5.18 -2.04
C ARG A 661 -4.89 4.69 -1.58
N TYR A 662 -4.27 3.80 -2.34
CA TYR A 662 -2.90 3.36 -2.07
C TYR A 662 -1.94 4.55 -2.02
N HIS A 663 -1.94 5.42 -3.04
CA HIS A 663 -1.01 6.55 -3.11
C HIS A 663 -1.24 7.55 -1.97
N VAL A 664 -2.49 7.87 -1.64
CA VAL A 664 -2.82 8.77 -0.53
C VAL A 664 -2.37 8.20 0.82
N ARG A 665 -2.65 6.92 1.08
CA ARG A 665 -2.24 6.26 2.34
C ARG A 665 -0.72 6.15 2.43
N LYS A 666 -0.04 5.77 1.35
CA LYS A 666 1.44 5.78 1.27
C LYS A 666 1.98 7.17 1.56
N PHE A 667 1.43 8.20 0.92
CA PHE A 667 1.84 9.59 1.11
C PHE A 667 1.71 9.99 2.59
N GLN A 668 0.54 9.75 3.19
CA GLN A 668 0.30 10.03 4.61
C GLN A 668 1.31 9.32 5.52
N ASN A 669 1.56 8.03 5.27
CA ASN A 669 2.42 7.18 6.08
C ASN A 669 3.92 7.50 5.95
N THR A 670 4.34 8.12 4.84
CA THR A 670 5.77 8.30 4.52
C THR A 670 6.22 9.75 4.47
N GLN A 671 5.32 10.71 4.19
CA GLN A 671 5.70 12.10 3.90
C GLN A 671 5.39 13.10 5.01
N SER A 672 4.68 12.71 6.08
CA SER A 672 4.32 13.63 7.19
C SER A 672 5.53 14.41 7.74
N GLY A 673 6.66 13.73 7.98
CA GLY A 673 7.88 14.38 8.48
C GLY A 673 8.57 15.30 7.47
N ASN A 674 8.41 15.07 6.17
CA ASN A 674 8.92 15.97 5.13
C ASN A 674 8.02 17.20 4.98
N ILE A 675 6.70 17.03 5.08
CA ILE A 675 5.74 18.14 5.12
C ILE A 675 6.03 19.06 6.30
N GLU A 676 6.24 18.52 7.50
CA GLU A 676 6.56 19.33 8.69
C GLU A 676 7.83 20.18 8.48
N LYS A 677 8.92 19.58 7.96
CA LYS A 677 10.15 20.31 7.61
C LYS A 677 9.91 21.40 6.57
N ALA A 678 9.10 21.11 5.54
CA ALA A 678 8.76 22.09 4.50
C ALA A 678 7.98 23.28 5.09
N VAL A 679 7.00 23.01 5.95
CA VAL A 679 6.23 24.04 6.67
C VAL A 679 7.16 24.93 7.50
N GLU A 680 8.11 24.36 8.25
CA GLU A 680 9.07 25.16 9.02
C GLU A 680 9.91 26.10 8.15
N LEU A 681 10.40 25.61 7.00
CA LEU A 681 11.17 26.40 6.06
C LEU A 681 10.33 27.53 5.45
N ILE A 682 9.10 27.24 5.03
CA ILE A 682 8.15 28.21 4.48
C ILE A 682 7.84 29.27 5.53
N MET A 683 7.49 28.88 6.76
CA MET A 683 7.14 29.80 7.84
C MET A 683 8.32 30.68 8.28
N LYS A 684 9.56 30.21 8.09
CA LYS A 684 10.78 31.01 8.31
C LYS A 684 10.98 32.03 7.19
N GLU A 685 10.73 31.64 5.95
CA GLU A 685 10.89 32.52 4.79
C GLU A 685 9.81 33.60 4.72
N LEU A 686 8.55 33.28 5.07
CA LEU A 686 7.44 34.24 5.16
C LEU A 686 7.62 35.34 6.24
N LYS A 687 8.67 35.26 7.08
CA LYS A 687 9.06 36.39 7.95
C LYS A 687 9.83 37.48 7.20
N LYS A 688 10.34 37.15 6.00
CA LYS A 688 11.21 37.98 5.16
C LYS A 688 10.51 38.40 3.87
N THR A 689 9.62 37.54 3.37
CA THR A 689 8.86 37.76 2.13
C THR A 689 7.36 37.68 2.41
N ASN A 690 6.56 38.28 1.53
CA ASN A 690 5.10 38.23 1.66
C ASN A 690 4.51 36.91 1.14
N SER A 691 5.24 36.20 0.27
CA SER A 691 4.82 34.94 -0.32
C SER A 691 6.01 34.08 -0.75
N ILE A 692 5.72 32.81 -1.05
CA ILE A 692 6.63 31.82 -1.61
C ILE A 692 6.20 31.53 -3.05
N THR A 693 7.17 31.49 -3.96
CA THR A 693 6.91 31.05 -5.34
C THR A 693 6.73 29.54 -5.37
N VAL A 694 5.60 29.11 -5.92
CA VAL A 694 5.35 27.72 -6.30
C VAL A 694 5.59 27.60 -7.80
N ALA A 695 6.70 26.96 -8.18
CA ALA A 695 7.04 26.67 -9.57
C ALA A 695 6.31 25.38 -9.99
N SER A 696 5.09 25.53 -10.52
CA SER A 696 4.24 24.38 -10.85
C SER A 696 4.43 23.91 -12.28
N MET A 697 4.22 22.61 -12.50
CA MET A 697 4.15 21.99 -13.80
C MET A 697 2.93 21.09 -13.82
N GLY A 698 2.22 21.10 -14.94
CA GLY A 698 1.14 20.18 -15.18
C GLY A 698 -0.17 20.81 -15.63
N HIS A 699 -1.20 19.98 -15.71
CA HIS A 699 -2.43 20.30 -16.43
C HIS A 699 -3.42 21.09 -15.55
N MET A 700 -3.46 20.83 -14.24
CA MET A 700 -4.36 21.48 -13.29
C MET A 700 -3.76 22.52 -12.32
N PRO A 701 -2.46 22.51 -11.95
CA PRO A 701 -1.96 23.39 -10.87
C PRO A 701 -2.32 24.86 -10.98
N TRP A 702 -2.40 25.41 -12.20
CA TRP A 702 -2.77 26.80 -12.44
C TRP A 702 -4.19 27.17 -11.96
N THR A 703 -5.07 26.20 -11.71
CA THR A 703 -6.45 26.44 -11.23
C THR A 703 -6.57 26.50 -9.71
N TYR A 704 -5.62 25.92 -8.95
CA TYR A 704 -5.73 25.82 -7.50
C TYR A 704 -4.54 26.38 -6.72
N VAL A 705 -3.33 26.39 -7.29
CA VAL A 705 -2.13 26.90 -6.60
C VAL A 705 -2.15 28.43 -6.55
N GLY A 706 -2.10 28.97 -5.33
CA GLY A 706 -2.18 30.40 -5.01
C GLY A 706 -3.50 31.05 -5.41
N LYS A 707 -4.61 30.29 -5.45
CA LYS A 707 -5.92 30.77 -5.94
C LYS A 707 -6.97 30.96 -4.85
N TYR A 708 -6.83 30.26 -3.74
CA TYR A 708 -7.86 30.20 -2.69
C TYR A 708 -7.29 30.69 -1.36
N GLU A 709 -7.50 29.94 -0.27
CA GLU A 709 -6.97 30.29 1.05
C GLU A 709 -5.43 30.36 1.07
N ASP A 710 -4.78 29.62 0.16
CA ASP A 710 -3.34 29.52 -0.01
C ASP A 710 -2.69 30.77 -0.62
N ALA A 711 -3.48 31.65 -1.28
CA ALA A 711 -3.02 32.96 -1.74
C ALA A 711 -2.45 33.84 -0.62
N LYS A 712 -2.71 33.49 0.65
CA LYS A 712 -2.09 34.11 1.84
C LYS A 712 -0.58 33.87 1.94
N TRP A 713 -0.05 32.83 1.30
CA TRP A 713 1.37 32.45 1.39
C TRP A 713 2.01 32.04 0.07
N ALA A 714 1.24 31.60 -0.93
CA ALA A 714 1.75 31.06 -2.19
C ALA A 714 1.41 31.95 -3.39
N VAL A 715 2.32 32.01 -4.36
CA VAL A 715 2.07 32.55 -5.71
C VAL A 715 2.52 31.52 -6.74
N ASN A 716 1.61 31.13 -7.63
CA ASN A 716 1.92 30.21 -8.71
C ASN A 716 2.72 30.86 -9.85
N VAL A 717 3.74 30.17 -10.32
CA VAL A 717 4.43 30.45 -11.58
C VAL A 717 4.55 29.14 -12.35
N ASP A 718 3.85 29.02 -13.48
CA ASP A 718 3.97 27.85 -14.34
C ASP A 718 5.39 27.77 -14.91
N LEU A 719 6.00 26.59 -14.78
CA LEU A 719 7.36 26.32 -15.23
C LEU A 719 7.46 24.91 -15.80
N HIS A 720 7.45 24.86 -17.13
CA HIS A 720 7.89 23.73 -17.95
C HIS A 720 9.17 24.15 -18.66
N SER A 721 10.26 23.41 -18.46
CA SER A 721 11.58 23.76 -19.01
C SER A 721 11.60 23.83 -20.54
N ASN A 722 10.72 23.06 -21.19
CA ASN A 722 10.54 23.04 -22.64
C ASN A 722 9.58 24.14 -23.18
N VAL A 723 9.07 25.04 -22.34
CA VAL A 723 8.16 26.13 -22.75
C VAL A 723 8.86 27.48 -22.54
N PRO A 724 9.47 28.08 -23.60
CA PRO A 724 10.35 29.24 -23.46
C PRO A 724 9.74 30.45 -22.74
N HIS A 725 8.48 30.78 -23.03
CA HIS A 725 7.82 31.93 -22.41
C HIS A 725 7.59 31.74 -20.89
N GLN A 726 7.43 30.49 -20.42
CA GLN A 726 7.31 30.19 -19.00
C GLN A 726 8.66 30.33 -18.31
N VAL A 727 9.72 29.82 -18.93
CA VAL A 727 11.10 29.99 -18.44
C VAL A 727 11.46 31.46 -18.34
N GLU A 728 11.22 32.26 -19.39
CA GLU A 728 11.47 33.70 -19.38
C GLU A 728 10.71 34.40 -18.25
N LYS A 729 9.41 34.10 -18.10
CA LYS A 729 8.57 34.65 -17.04
C LYS A 729 9.09 34.27 -15.64
N TYR A 730 9.54 33.04 -15.45
CA TYR A 730 10.12 32.58 -14.19
C TYR A 730 11.43 33.30 -13.87
N MET A 731 12.37 33.33 -14.84
CA MET A 731 13.68 33.98 -14.68
C MET A 731 13.54 35.47 -14.32
N LYS A 732 12.56 36.14 -14.93
CA LYS A 732 12.26 37.57 -14.69
C LYS A 732 11.60 37.83 -13.33
N ASN A 733 10.62 37.02 -12.93
CA ASN A 733 9.72 37.36 -11.81
C ASN A 733 10.08 36.68 -10.49
N THR A 734 10.95 35.67 -10.50
CA THR A 734 11.36 34.96 -9.29
C THR A 734 12.71 35.50 -8.79
N PRO A 735 12.87 35.86 -7.52
CA PRO A 735 14.15 36.38 -7.00
C PRO A 735 15.24 35.30 -6.98
N ASP A 736 16.50 35.73 -7.09
CA ASP A 736 17.66 34.87 -6.88
C ASP A 736 17.76 34.46 -5.39
N GLY A 737 18.17 33.22 -5.12
CA GLY A 737 18.38 32.73 -3.74
C GLY A 737 17.10 32.47 -2.94
N GLY A 738 15.93 32.67 -3.54
CA GLY A 738 14.63 32.48 -2.90
C GLY A 738 14.36 31.04 -2.48
N LEU A 739 13.45 30.85 -1.53
CA LEU A 739 12.84 29.54 -1.30
C LEU A 739 11.76 29.32 -2.37
N VAL A 740 11.83 28.20 -3.08
CA VAL A 740 10.86 27.82 -4.11
C VAL A 740 10.30 26.44 -3.79
N VAL A 741 8.98 26.30 -3.92
CA VAL A 741 8.32 24.99 -3.94
C VAL A 741 8.19 24.56 -5.40
N ARG A 742 8.90 23.51 -5.80
CA ARG A 742 8.75 22.91 -7.13
C ARG A 742 7.69 21.81 -7.06
N LEU A 743 6.53 22.05 -7.64
CA LEU A 743 5.49 21.03 -7.87
C LEU A 743 5.66 20.43 -9.26
N GLY A 744 6.23 19.23 -9.34
CA GLY A 744 6.59 18.56 -10.59
C GLY A 744 5.80 17.27 -10.86
N TYR A 745 6.24 16.52 -11.87
CA TYR A 745 5.72 15.19 -12.21
C TYR A 745 6.62 14.13 -11.61
N THR A 746 7.72 13.84 -12.28
CA THR A 746 8.66 12.80 -11.90
C THR A 746 10.09 13.32 -11.99
N GLY A 747 10.86 13.18 -10.91
CA GLY A 747 12.22 13.70 -10.83
C GLY A 747 12.34 15.20 -11.14
N VAL A 748 13.54 15.62 -11.53
CA VAL A 748 13.80 16.98 -12.04
C VAL A 748 14.65 16.88 -13.30
N ASP A 749 14.10 17.30 -14.45
CA ASP A 749 14.82 17.27 -15.71
C ASP A 749 16.05 18.21 -15.71
N PRO A 750 17.10 17.90 -16.50
CA PRO A 750 18.34 18.68 -16.53
C PRO A 750 18.16 20.19 -16.77
N ASP A 751 17.20 20.58 -17.62
CA ASP A 751 16.97 22.00 -17.94
C ASP A 751 16.33 22.73 -16.76
N SER A 752 15.35 22.11 -16.09
CA SER A 752 14.82 22.63 -14.82
C SER A 752 15.91 22.76 -13.75
N LYS A 753 16.81 21.77 -13.63
CA LYS A 753 17.95 21.84 -12.68
C LYS A 753 18.84 23.04 -12.98
N LYS A 754 19.16 23.27 -14.25
CA LYS A 754 19.97 24.42 -14.70
C LYS A 754 19.30 25.75 -14.33
N ILE A 755 18.00 25.88 -14.60
CA ILE A 755 17.22 27.08 -14.25
C ILE A 755 17.31 27.37 -12.73
N PHE A 756 17.08 26.36 -11.89
CA PHE A 756 17.16 26.55 -10.44
C PHE A 756 18.57 26.85 -9.94
N SER A 757 19.59 26.25 -10.57
CA SER A 757 21.00 26.51 -10.25
C SER A 757 21.44 27.93 -10.62
N GLU A 758 21.08 28.41 -11.81
CA GLU A 758 21.36 29.77 -12.27
C GLU A 758 20.77 30.82 -11.33
N LYS A 759 19.54 30.59 -10.86
CA LYS A 759 18.85 31.43 -9.88
C LYS A 759 19.26 31.17 -8.43
N LYS A 760 20.18 30.23 -8.19
CA LYS A 760 20.67 29.80 -6.86
C LYS A 760 19.55 29.45 -5.88
N GLN A 761 18.48 28.84 -6.38
CA GLN A 761 17.27 28.61 -5.58
C GLN A 761 17.52 27.64 -4.43
N ARG A 762 16.78 27.85 -3.33
CA ARG A 762 16.63 26.88 -2.25
C ARG A 762 15.34 26.11 -2.50
N LEU A 763 15.42 24.79 -2.63
CA LEU A 763 14.30 24.00 -3.19
C LEU A 763 13.59 23.17 -2.11
N ILE A 764 12.26 23.24 -2.12
CA ILE A 764 11.37 22.18 -1.63
C ILE A 764 10.81 21.52 -2.88
N ILE A 765 11.02 20.22 -3.06
CA ILE A 765 10.58 19.51 -4.27
C ILE A 765 9.44 18.56 -3.91
N ILE A 766 8.35 18.68 -4.64
CA ILE A 766 7.22 17.76 -4.64
C ILE A 766 7.22 17.05 -6.00
N SER A 767 7.60 15.78 -6.03
CA SER A 767 7.67 14.99 -7.27
C SER A 767 7.51 13.50 -6.97
N ALA A 768 7.34 12.66 -7.99
CA ALA A 768 7.36 11.21 -7.88
C ALA A 768 8.73 10.63 -8.26
N GLU A 769 8.96 9.37 -7.87
CA GLU A 769 10.15 8.58 -8.23
C GLU A 769 10.35 8.49 -9.75
N THR A 770 11.59 8.72 -10.20
CA THR A 770 12.01 8.55 -11.61
C THR A 770 12.45 7.12 -11.89
N ASP A 771 12.53 6.74 -13.17
CA ASP A 771 13.23 5.52 -13.55
C ASP A 771 14.74 5.79 -13.60
N PRO A 772 15.54 5.28 -12.64
CA PRO A 772 16.97 5.60 -12.58
C PRO A 772 17.78 4.92 -13.69
N PHE A 773 17.23 3.91 -14.38
CA PHE A 773 17.92 3.22 -15.45
C PHE A 773 17.73 3.91 -16.79
N ASP A 774 16.51 4.38 -17.07
CA ASP A 774 16.21 5.09 -18.31
C ASP A 774 16.49 6.59 -18.22
N PHE A 775 16.39 7.19 -17.02
CA PHE A 775 16.58 8.63 -16.78
C PHE A 775 17.50 8.90 -15.56
N PRO A 776 18.78 8.50 -15.61
CA PRO A 776 19.71 8.72 -14.50
C PRO A 776 19.93 10.21 -14.19
N ASP A 777 19.76 11.10 -15.18
CA ASP A 777 19.98 12.54 -15.03
C ASP A 777 18.73 13.31 -14.57
N TRP A 778 17.61 12.62 -14.28
CA TRP A 778 16.38 13.22 -13.75
C TRP A 778 16.33 13.15 -12.21
N ASP A 779 17.49 13.15 -11.58
CA ASP A 779 17.67 13.08 -10.13
C ASP A 779 17.27 14.38 -9.40
N ILE A 780 17.10 14.25 -8.10
CA ILE A 780 16.78 15.37 -7.21
C ILE A 780 18.06 16.21 -6.98
N PRO A 781 18.03 17.53 -7.22
CA PRO A 781 19.19 18.40 -7.00
C PRO A 781 19.77 18.33 -5.58
N ASP A 782 21.09 18.33 -5.45
CA ASP A 782 21.81 18.29 -4.17
C ASP A 782 21.44 19.43 -3.21
N ASN A 783 21.06 20.59 -3.73
CA ASN A 783 20.63 21.76 -2.94
C ASN A 783 19.15 21.70 -2.51
N THR A 784 18.48 20.57 -2.72
CA THR A 784 17.12 20.32 -2.24
C THR A 784 17.12 20.22 -0.73
N LEU A 785 16.36 21.10 -0.07
CA LEU A 785 16.24 21.12 1.39
C LEU A 785 15.25 20.07 1.90
N VAL A 786 14.20 19.81 1.13
CA VAL A 786 13.17 18.81 1.42
C VAL A 786 12.65 18.21 0.11
N TYR A 787 12.59 16.89 0.05
CA TYR A 787 11.91 16.15 -1.01
C TYR A 787 10.64 15.49 -0.45
N ILE A 788 9.51 15.75 -1.08
CA ILE A 788 8.19 15.19 -0.77
C ILE A 788 7.82 14.28 -1.94
N ASP A 789 7.85 12.97 -1.71
CA ASP A 789 7.53 11.96 -2.71
C ASP A 789 6.02 11.79 -2.86
N MET A 790 5.48 12.04 -4.07
CA MET A 790 4.08 11.79 -4.42
C MET A 790 3.75 10.28 -4.46
N GLY A 791 4.76 9.42 -4.61
CA GLY A 791 4.65 7.99 -4.35
C GLY A 791 4.14 7.11 -5.51
N TYR A 792 3.72 7.68 -6.65
CA TYR A 792 3.35 6.92 -7.85
C TYR A 792 4.56 6.52 -8.69
N ALA A 793 4.42 5.47 -9.50
CA ALA A 793 5.53 4.96 -10.33
C ALA A 793 5.73 5.82 -11.60
N PHE A 794 6.97 5.94 -12.08
CA PHE A 794 7.33 6.64 -13.33
C PHE A 794 6.37 6.31 -14.48
N GLY A 795 6.15 7.24 -15.41
CA GLY A 795 5.33 7.01 -16.62
C GLY A 795 3.85 7.35 -16.46
N ASP A 796 3.47 7.89 -15.31
CA ASP A 796 2.22 8.62 -15.06
C ASP A 796 0.95 7.75 -14.99
N ALA A 797 0.88 6.54 -15.54
CA ALA A 797 -0.30 5.66 -15.45
C ALA A 797 -0.17 4.55 -14.38
N CYS A 798 -1.27 4.19 -13.69
CA CYS A 798 -1.24 3.30 -12.51
C CYS A 798 -2.05 1.99 -12.62
N VAL A 799 -2.75 1.73 -13.73
CA VAL A 799 -3.47 0.47 -13.91
C VAL A 799 -2.87 -0.34 -15.05
N SER A 800 -2.41 -1.55 -14.73
CA SER A 800 -1.89 -2.52 -15.71
C SER A 800 -3.03 -3.40 -16.22
N ILE A 801 -3.09 -3.63 -17.52
CA ILE A 801 -4.05 -4.54 -18.16
C ILE A 801 -3.28 -5.63 -18.89
N GLU A 802 -3.73 -6.88 -18.74
CA GLU A 802 -3.15 -8.03 -19.44
C GLU A 802 -3.19 -7.82 -20.98
N ASN A 803 -2.10 -8.16 -21.67
CA ASN A 803 -1.86 -7.95 -23.11
C ASN A 803 -1.73 -6.49 -23.59
N LEU A 804 -1.95 -5.48 -22.74
CA LEU A 804 -1.73 -4.08 -23.10
C LEU A 804 -0.28 -3.68 -22.76
N PRO A 805 0.53 -3.15 -23.71
CA PRO A 805 1.94 -2.83 -23.45
C PRO A 805 2.13 -1.50 -22.70
N VAL A 806 1.04 -0.81 -22.38
CA VAL A 806 1.01 0.44 -21.63
C VAL A 806 0.12 0.30 -20.41
N ARG A 807 0.41 1.08 -19.37
CA ARG A 807 -0.52 1.29 -18.26
C ARG A 807 -1.51 2.38 -18.66
N ILE A 808 -2.69 2.33 -18.07
CA ILE A 808 -3.73 3.34 -18.24
C ILE A 808 -4.11 3.99 -16.91
N LEU A 809 -4.82 5.10 -17.00
CA LEU A 809 -5.38 5.88 -15.88
C LEU A 809 -4.30 6.49 -14.97
N PRO A 810 -4.06 7.81 -15.07
CA PRO A 810 -2.99 8.45 -14.32
C PRO A 810 -3.42 8.90 -12.92
N PRO A 811 -2.59 8.71 -11.87
CA PRO A 811 -2.82 9.31 -10.57
C PRO A 811 -2.15 10.68 -10.44
N SER A 812 -1.32 11.13 -11.39
CA SER A 812 -0.41 12.27 -11.17
C SER A 812 -1.12 13.59 -10.86
N GLY A 813 -2.14 13.98 -11.63
CA GLY A 813 -2.87 15.22 -11.39
C GLY A 813 -3.52 15.24 -10.00
N ILE A 814 -4.12 14.10 -9.63
CA ILE A 814 -4.71 13.89 -8.29
C ILE A 814 -3.63 13.94 -7.21
N MET A 815 -2.49 13.27 -7.40
CA MET A 815 -1.43 13.25 -6.39
C MET A 815 -0.67 14.58 -6.27
N GLN A 816 -0.60 15.37 -7.35
CA GLN A 816 -0.14 16.76 -7.28
C GLN A 816 -1.03 17.60 -6.38
N ILE A 817 -2.36 17.48 -6.54
CA ILE A 817 -3.33 18.13 -5.66
C ILE A 817 -3.15 17.66 -4.21
N VAL A 818 -3.12 16.33 -3.99
CA VAL A 818 -2.97 15.76 -2.64
C VAL A 818 -1.72 16.29 -1.96
N ALA A 819 -0.56 16.21 -2.62
CA ALA A 819 0.70 16.62 -2.03
C ALA A 819 0.75 18.14 -1.77
N TYR A 820 0.26 18.96 -2.71
CA TYR A 820 0.22 20.40 -2.55
C TYR A 820 -0.77 20.83 -1.45
N GLU A 821 -2.00 20.32 -1.46
CA GLU A 821 -3.01 20.70 -0.48
C GLU A 821 -2.64 20.23 0.92
N CYS A 822 -2.01 19.05 1.06
CA CYS A 822 -1.43 18.61 2.34
C CYS A 822 -0.40 19.59 2.89
N LEU A 823 0.50 20.11 2.04
CA LEU A 823 1.46 21.15 2.44
C LEU A 823 0.72 22.46 2.76
N ASN A 824 -0.21 22.86 1.91
CA ASN A 824 -0.97 24.09 2.04
C ASN A 824 -1.74 24.18 3.36
N VAL A 825 -2.55 23.16 3.68
CA VAL A 825 -3.39 23.19 4.89
C VAL A 825 -2.55 23.18 6.17
N GLU A 826 -1.36 22.56 6.16
CA GLU A 826 -0.42 22.62 7.27
C GLU A 826 0.24 24.00 7.42
N VAL A 827 0.63 24.65 6.31
CA VAL A 827 1.11 26.05 6.34
C VAL A 827 0.03 26.98 6.88
N LEU A 828 -1.21 26.86 6.39
CA LEU A 828 -2.34 27.66 6.84
C LEU A 828 -2.65 27.42 8.32
N SER A 829 -2.68 26.16 8.76
CA SER A 829 -2.83 25.78 10.17
C SER A 829 -1.78 26.47 11.04
N LYS A 830 -0.51 26.46 10.60
CA LYS A 830 0.59 27.09 11.34
C LYS A 830 0.51 28.62 11.37
N MET A 831 -0.04 29.24 10.32
CA MET A 831 -0.29 30.69 10.29
C MET A 831 -1.38 31.12 11.28
N CYS A 832 -2.46 30.34 11.41
CA CYS A 832 -3.56 30.62 12.34
C CYS A 832 -3.10 30.59 13.80
N GLN A 833 -2.21 29.67 14.16
CA GLN A 833 -1.68 29.55 15.53
C GLN A 833 -0.91 30.78 16.02
N LYS A 834 -0.31 31.57 15.13
CA LYS A 834 0.47 32.76 15.51
C LYS A 834 -0.38 33.99 15.82
N LYS A 835 -1.69 33.94 15.54
CA LYS A 835 -2.60 35.06 15.76
C LYS A 835 -3.26 35.04 17.15
N ASN A 836 -3.07 33.96 17.90
CA ASN A 836 -3.37 33.85 19.34
C ASN A 836 -2.07 33.96 20.13
#